data_AF-A0A258UE29-F1
#
_entry.id   AF-A0A258UE29-F1
#
_cell.length_a   1.000
_cell.length_b   1.000
_cell.length_c   1.000
_cell.angle_alpha   90.00
_cell.angle_beta   90.00
_cell.angle_gamma   90.00
#
_symmetry.space_group_name_H-M   'P 1'
#
loop_
_entity.id
_entity.type
_entity.pdbx_description
1 polymer ?
#
loop_
_entity_poly.entity_id
_entity_poly.type
_entity_poly.pdbx_seq_one_letter_code
_entity_poly.pdbx_strand_id
1 'polypeptide(L)'
;MYRKLIAAILLLVSAYANAQTVQQLLAKKVLLPNGWALTPIGKSFPLGDLPLNMVLSKSKKLMAVTNNGQGTQSIQLINPITEKVLDTKIIERSWYGLVFSADEKKLYASGGHNNRIEIFSIDNNKLILTDSIVLGKKWPNKISPAGIAIDDEQQLLYVVTREDNQLYIIDIKSKKTIFKQALSGEAYACVLSPNKKQLYISCWGCDKIYLFNTIERKISVEIPVGDNPNELLLNNKGTVLYVANANDNSVSVINTKEEKVVEVLNVALYPDAPNGSTTNGLALSADEKTLFVANADNNCLAVYDVSKPIQSKSKGFIPVGWYPTNVKVVGNKIFVSNGKGFSSKANIYGPNPFANKQIVMHHEGDPNKPKGVEYIGGLFMGTMSIINMPTPKQMSVYSQVVYQNTPYNKVKEKIVQGETGNPIPRRVGDKSPIKYVFYVIKENRTYDQVLGDMKEGNGDPRLTLFGENITPNQHALARNFVLLDNFYVDGEVSMDGHNWTMGAYATDFLEKSWVSSYGGRGGSYDGEGNRKVANNKGGFFWDHAKKAGVSFRSYGEFVDNYKANIPVLEGNFCKYFTGYNNSVMDTTRFYQWKRDFDSLLAINKVPQFNSVRFSNDHTEGLKLGRPTPYAHVADNDYAVGMFVEYLSKSPIWKETAIFIVEDDAQNGADHVDAHRSIAFVAGGFVKRGYVDHTMYSTSSALRTMELILGIPPMSQYDAAATPMWRCFTSTPNTSPFTALMPNMNLKDKNTAKNEWQRRSELFNLAKEDAVPDLEFNKVLWHGLKGDHIPFPGPKRAAFYKPIEKADKD
;
A
#
# COMPACT_ATOMS: atom_id res chain seq x y z
N MET A 1 -42.51 8.84 -66.62
CA MET A 1 -41.45 7.97 -67.16
C MET A 1 -40.22 8.83 -67.43
N TYR A 2 -39.03 8.33 -67.12
CA TYR A 2 -37.71 8.98 -67.20
C TYR A 2 -37.38 10.07 -66.17
N ARG A 3 -36.73 9.64 -65.08
CA ARG A 3 -35.45 10.19 -64.58
C ARG A 3 -34.81 9.18 -63.63
N LYS A 4 -34.09 8.22 -64.22
CA LYS A 4 -33.07 7.38 -63.57
C LYS A 4 -31.70 8.03 -63.85
N LEU A 5 -30.74 7.74 -62.96
CA LEU A 5 -29.34 8.22 -62.91
C LEU A 5 -29.15 9.62 -62.33
N ILE A 6 -29.02 9.69 -61.01
CA ILE A 6 -27.87 10.22 -60.24
C ILE A 6 -28.22 9.92 -58.77
N ALA A 7 -27.89 8.71 -58.32
CA ALA A 7 -27.92 8.32 -56.90
C ALA A 7 -27.10 7.04 -56.71
N ALA A 8 -25.91 7.00 -57.31
CA ALA A 8 -24.90 5.99 -57.06
C ALA A 8 -23.67 6.73 -56.57
N ILE A 9 -23.67 7.04 -55.27
CA ILE A 9 -22.56 7.20 -54.30
C ILE A 9 -23.29 7.55 -53.00
N LEU A 10 -24.00 6.55 -52.46
CA LEU A 10 -24.36 6.56 -51.04
C LEU A 10 -23.07 6.23 -50.30
N LEU A 11 -22.55 7.25 -49.62
CA LEU A 11 -21.45 7.19 -48.67
C LEU A 11 -21.68 6.06 -47.66
N LEU A 12 -21.20 4.86 -47.97
CA LEU A 12 -20.79 3.87 -46.99
C LEU A 12 -19.46 4.33 -46.37
N VAL A 13 -19.50 5.45 -45.64
CA VAL A 13 -18.46 5.73 -44.64
C VAL A 13 -18.82 4.85 -43.45
N SER A 14 -18.38 3.60 -43.55
CA SER A 14 -18.13 2.79 -42.38
C SER A 14 -17.27 3.62 -41.44
N ALA A 15 -17.86 4.11 -40.35
CA ALA A 15 -17.12 4.68 -39.25
C ALA A 15 -16.33 3.54 -38.58
N TYR A 16 -15.23 3.13 -39.21
CA TYR A 16 -14.16 2.45 -38.51
C TYR A 16 -13.65 3.48 -37.49
N ALA A 17 -14.17 3.40 -36.26
CA ALA A 17 -13.54 4.05 -35.13
C ALA A 17 -12.11 3.53 -35.07
N ASN A 18 -11.17 4.29 -35.62
CA ASN A 18 -9.76 3.95 -35.58
C ASN A 18 -9.40 3.76 -34.11
N ALA A 19 -8.90 2.56 -33.77
CA ALA A 19 -8.37 2.30 -32.44
C ALA A 19 -7.34 3.39 -32.13
N GLN A 20 -7.47 4.02 -30.97
CA GLN A 20 -6.54 5.06 -30.51
C GLN A 20 -5.10 4.53 -30.63
N THR A 21 -4.18 5.37 -31.10
CA THR A 21 -2.78 5.00 -31.17
C THR A 21 -2.16 4.98 -29.77
N VAL A 22 -1.02 4.29 -29.62
CA VAL A 22 -0.26 4.29 -28.36
C VAL A 22 0.07 5.71 -27.92
N GLN A 23 0.52 6.57 -28.84
CA GLN A 23 0.84 7.97 -28.55
C GLN A 23 -0.36 8.78 -28.04
N GLN A 24 -1.54 8.55 -28.61
CA GLN A 24 -2.77 9.22 -28.18
C GLN A 24 -3.18 8.82 -26.76
N LEU A 25 -2.95 7.56 -26.38
CA LEU A 25 -3.23 7.06 -25.04
C LEU A 25 -2.22 7.65 -24.04
N LEU A 26 -0.93 7.58 -24.35
CA LEU A 26 0.15 8.03 -23.46
C LEU A 26 0.17 9.55 -23.25
N ALA A 27 -0.51 10.33 -24.09
CA ALA A 27 -0.73 11.75 -23.83
C ALA A 27 -1.52 12.01 -22.53
N LYS A 28 -2.18 10.99 -21.96
CA LYS A 28 -2.91 11.05 -20.67
C LYS A 28 -2.18 10.34 -19.53
N LYS A 29 -0.89 10.02 -19.73
CA LYS A 29 -0.09 9.28 -18.74
C LYS A 29 0.06 10.10 -17.45
N VAL A 30 -0.20 9.46 -16.31
CA VAL A 30 0.01 10.02 -14.97
C VAL A 30 1.16 9.28 -14.32
N LEU A 31 2.19 9.98 -13.86
CA LEU A 31 3.31 9.41 -13.10
C LEU A 31 2.92 9.25 -11.63
N LEU A 32 3.31 8.13 -11.02
CA LEU A 32 3.10 7.81 -9.62
C LEU A 32 4.40 8.00 -8.81
N PRO A 33 4.30 8.18 -7.47
CA PRO A 33 5.44 8.43 -6.57
C PRO A 33 6.54 7.35 -6.57
N ASN A 34 6.19 6.12 -6.94
CA ASN A 34 7.11 4.99 -7.07
C ASN A 34 7.74 4.85 -8.47
N GLY A 35 7.54 5.82 -9.36
CA GLY A 35 8.04 5.84 -10.74
C GLY A 35 7.22 5.02 -11.74
N TRP A 36 6.18 4.31 -11.29
CA TRP A 36 5.18 3.72 -12.20
C TRP A 36 4.26 4.79 -12.78
N ALA A 37 3.50 4.41 -13.80
CA ALA A 37 2.55 5.33 -14.39
C ALA A 37 1.23 4.66 -14.76
N LEU A 38 0.19 5.48 -14.90
CA LEU A 38 -1.16 5.07 -15.23
C LEU A 38 -1.56 5.67 -16.57
N THR A 39 -2.23 4.86 -17.39
CA THR A 39 -2.93 5.33 -18.59
C THR A 39 -4.28 4.60 -18.66
N PRO A 40 -5.21 4.88 -17.72
CA PRO A 40 -6.47 4.15 -17.63
C PRO A 40 -7.29 4.32 -18.91
N ILE A 41 -7.93 3.25 -19.36
CA ILE A 41 -8.77 3.25 -20.56
C ILE A 41 -10.26 3.05 -20.22
N GLY A 42 -11.11 3.37 -21.19
CA GLY A 42 -12.56 3.25 -21.04
C GLY A 42 -13.20 4.45 -20.37
N LYS A 43 -14.38 4.23 -19.79
CA LYS A 43 -15.09 5.22 -18.96
C LYS A 43 -14.84 4.92 -17.50
N SER A 44 -15.16 5.86 -16.63
CA SER A 44 -15.08 5.63 -15.20
C SER A 44 -16.06 6.49 -14.40
N PHE A 45 -16.33 6.06 -13.17
CA PHE A 45 -17.01 6.86 -12.15
C PHE A 45 -16.38 6.61 -10.77
N PRO A 46 -16.52 7.55 -9.81
CA PRO A 46 -15.90 7.42 -8.49
C PRO A 46 -16.54 6.29 -7.67
N LEU A 47 -15.70 5.60 -6.90
CA LEU A 47 -16.12 4.69 -5.82
C LEU A 47 -15.77 5.31 -4.46
N GLY A 48 -15.94 4.54 -3.39
CA GLY A 48 -15.47 4.91 -2.06
C GLY A 48 -13.99 4.62 -1.86
N ASP A 49 -13.56 4.74 -0.62
CA ASP A 49 -12.19 4.50 -0.19
C ASP A 49 -11.87 2.99 -0.19
N LEU A 50 -10.79 2.59 -0.86
CA LEU A 50 -10.35 1.20 -1.11
C LEU A 50 -11.51 0.22 -1.40
N PRO A 51 -12.12 0.24 -2.59
CA PRO A 51 -13.07 -0.79 -3.01
C PRO A 51 -12.38 -2.16 -3.01
N LEU A 52 -12.81 -3.12 -2.19
CA LEU A 52 -12.13 -4.43 -2.08
C LEU A 52 -12.84 -5.55 -2.84
N ASN A 53 -14.17 -5.54 -2.84
CA ASN A 53 -14.95 -6.58 -3.51
C ASN A 53 -16.09 -5.98 -4.32
N MET A 54 -16.45 -6.67 -5.38
CA MET A 54 -17.52 -6.34 -6.30
C MET A 54 -18.29 -7.62 -6.59
N VAL A 55 -19.59 -7.67 -6.29
CA VAL A 55 -20.43 -8.85 -6.54
C VAL A 55 -21.59 -8.49 -7.45
N LEU A 56 -21.96 -9.42 -8.34
CA LEU A 56 -23.11 -9.29 -9.23
C LEU A 56 -24.29 -10.05 -8.65
N SER A 57 -25.49 -9.49 -8.83
CA SER A 57 -26.73 -10.23 -8.62
C SER A 57 -26.88 -11.32 -9.70
N LYS A 58 -27.69 -12.34 -9.45
CA LYS A 58 -27.93 -13.47 -10.38
C LYS A 58 -28.41 -13.02 -11.76
N SER A 59 -29.29 -12.02 -11.82
CA SER A 59 -29.82 -11.37 -13.01
C SER A 59 -28.83 -10.41 -13.68
N LYS A 60 -27.73 -10.08 -12.99
CA LYS A 60 -26.74 -9.06 -13.38
C LYS A 60 -27.33 -7.66 -13.55
N LYS A 61 -28.51 -7.39 -12.99
CA LYS A 61 -29.14 -6.06 -12.98
C LYS A 61 -28.65 -5.18 -11.84
N LEU A 62 -28.10 -5.79 -10.79
CA LEU A 62 -27.49 -5.12 -9.66
C LEU A 62 -26.05 -5.59 -9.48
N MET A 63 -25.22 -4.67 -9.01
CA MET A 63 -23.85 -4.88 -8.60
C MET A 63 -23.66 -4.20 -7.25
N ALA A 64 -23.02 -4.86 -6.30
CA ALA A 64 -22.64 -4.26 -5.02
C ALA A 64 -21.12 -4.19 -4.91
N VAL A 65 -20.61 -3.05 -4.45
CA VAL A 65 -19.18 -2.83 -4.18
C VAL A 65 -19.02 -2.46 -2.71
N THR A 66 -18.07 -3.09 -2.02
CA THR A 66 -17.69 -2.72 -0.65
C THR A 66 -16.41 -1.90 -0.69
N ASN A 67 -16.45 -0.73 -0.04
CA ASN A 67 -15.36 0.21 0.13
C ASN A 67 -14.85 0.11 1.57
N ASN A 68 -13.58 -0.24 1.76
CA ASN A 68 -13.03 -0.70 3.04
C ASN A 68 -11.79 0.08 3.49
N GLY A 69 -11.53 1.24 2.89
CA GLY A 69 -10.34 2.02 3.19
C GLY A 69 -10.34 2.61 4.61
N GLN A 70 -9.30 3.38 4.90
CA GLN A 70 -9.06 3.94 6.23
C GLN A 70 -10.11 5.00 6.58
N GLY A 71 -10.54 5.78 5.59
CA GLY A 71 -11.58 6.77 5.68
C GLY A 71 -12.96 6.12 5.78
N THR A 72 -13.89 6.46 4.88
CA THR A 72 -15.28 6.01 5.01
C THR A 72 -15.51 4.65 4.43
N GLN A 73 -15.98 3.73 5.26
CA GLN A 73 -16.45 2.44 4.77
C GLN A 73 -17.91 2.52 4.33
N SER A 74 -18.19 1.96 3.17
CA SER A 74 -19.51 2.04 2.54
C SER A 74 -19.77 0.86 1.60
N ILE A 75 -21.03 0.62 1.31
CA ILE A 75 -21.46 -0.27 0.23
C ILE A 75 -22.15 0.58 -0.83
N GLN A 76 -21.73 0.44 -2.08
CA GLN A 76 -22.37 1.07 -3.22
C GLN A 76 -23.17 0.05 -4.01
N LEU A 77 -24.45 0.34 -4.24
CA LEU A 77 -25.32 -0.41 -5.14
C LEU A 77 -25.28 0.26 -6.51
N ILE A 78 -25.03 -0.51 -7.55
CA ILE A 78 -24.78 -0.04 -8.92
C ILE A 78 -25.68 -0.80 -9.88
N ASN A 79 -26.19 -0.10 -10.89
CA ASN A 79 -26.79 -0.73 -12.06
C ASN A 79 -25.73 -0.84 -13.15
N PRO A 80 -25.22 -2.06 -13.45
CA PRO A 80 -24.14 -2.24 -14.43
C PRO A 80 -24.62 -2.07 -15.88
N ILE A 81 -25.93 -2.06 -16.14
CA ILE A 81 -26.47 -1.82 -17.48
C ILE A 81 -26.49 -0.33 -17.78
N THR A 82 -26.96 0.49 -16.83
CA THR A 82 -27.02 1.96 -16.96
C THR A 82 -25.72 2.65 -16.56
N GLU A 83 -24.76 1.93 -15.98
CA GLU A 83 -23.46 2.43 -15.49
C GLU A 83 -23.61 3.49 -14.39
N LYS A 84 -24.66 3.38 -13.56
CA LYS A 84 -24.97 4.36 -12.51
C LYS A 84 -24.92 3.75 -11.12
N VAL A 85 -24.32 4.50 -10.19
CA VAL A 85 -24.51 4.28 -8.76
C VAL A 85 -25.97 4.58 -8.41
N LEU A 86 -26.66 3.58 -7.88
CA LEU A 86 -28.05 3.66 -7.46
C LEU A 86 -28.17 4.17 -6.02
N ASP A 87 -27.28 3.68 -5.15
CA ASP A 87 -27.25 4.06 -3.73
C ASP A 87 -25.85 3.91 -3.16
N THR A 88 -25.55 4.65 -2.09
CA THR A 88 -24.32 4.52 -1.31
C THR A 88 -24.67 4.52 0.17
N LYS A 89 -24.39 3.39 0.83
CA LYS A 89 -24.71 3.19 2.24
C LYS A 89 -23.44 3.17 3.08
N ILE A 90 -23.26 4.18 3.91
CA ILE A 90 -22.20 4.21 4.92
C ILE A 90 -22.47 3.12 5.96
N ILE A 91 -21.42 2.40 6.35
CA ILE A 91 -21.46 1.35 7.36
C ILE A 91 -20.32 1.53 8.37
N GLU A 92 -20.54 1.05 9.61
CA GLU A 92 -19.58 1.23 10.70
C GLU A 92 -18.25 0.54 10.39
N ARG A 93 -18.34 -0.71 9.92
CA ARG A 93 -17.20 -1.57 9.56
C ARG A 93 -17.59 -2.51 8.43
N SER A 94 -16.65 -2.81 7.58
CA SER A 94 -16.77 -3.74 6.48
C SER A 94 -15.48 -4.50 6.25
N TRP A 95 -15.61 -5.58 5.51
CA TRP A 95 -14.49 -6.28 4.90
C TRP A 95 -14.94 -6.86 3.56
N TYR A 96 -14.21 -7.85 3.05
CA TYR A 96 -14.41 -8.47 1.75
C TYR A 96 -15.81 -9.05 1.48
N GLY A 97 -16.46 -9.65 2.48
CA GLY A 97 -17.67 -10.45 2.27
C GLY A 97 -18.88 -9.67 1.76
N LEU A 98 -19.40 -10.05 0.59
CA LEU A 98 -20.66 -9.56 0.03
C LEU A 98 -21.36 -10.70 -0.71
N VAL A 99 -22.68 -10.85 -0.54
CA VAL A 99 -23.48 -11.79 -1.34
C VAL A 99 -24.96 -11.37 -1.40
N PHE A 100 -25.56 -11.42 -2.60
CA PHE A 100 -27.00 -11.22 -2.77
C PHE A 100 -27.77 -12.51 -2.42
N SER A 101 -28.99 -12.38 -1.87
CA SER A 101 -29.93 -13.50 -1.83
C SER A 101 -30.35 -13.93 -3.23
N ALA A 102 -30.76 -15.20 -3.40
CA ALA A 102 -31.20 -15.74 -4.68
C ALA A 102 -32.36 -14.97 -5.34
N ASP A 103 -33.22 -14.33 -4.54
CA ASP A 103 -34.33 -13.49 -4.99
C ASP A 103 -33.94 -12.01 -5.23
N GLU A 104 -32.68 -11.67 -4.99
CA GLU A 104 -32.09 -10.33 -5.14
C GLU A 104 -32.72 -9.24 -4.27
N LYS A 105 -33.51 -9.62 -3.25
CA LYS A 105 -34.15 -8.67 -2.33
C LYS A 105 -33.29 -8.31 -1.13
N LYS A 106 -32.23 -9.08 -0.87
CA LYS A 106 -31.30 -8.84 0.24
C LYS A 106 -29.85 -8.84 -0.23
N LEU A 107 -29.03 -8.10 0.49
CA LEU A 107 -27.57 -8.14 0.42
C LEU A 107 -27.02 -8.43 1.82
N TYR A 108 -26.21 -9.47 1.92
CA TYR A 108 -25.46 -9.82 3.12
C TYR A 108 -24.05 -9.26 2.98
N ALA A 109 -23.57 -8.55 3.99
CA ALA A 109 -22.26 -7.93 3.98
C ALA A 109 -21.48 -8.25 5.26
N SER A 110 -20.18 -8.49 5.13
CA SER A 110 -19.31 -8.60 6.29
C SER A 110 -19.27 -7.28 7.05
N GLY A 111 -19.47 -7.34 8.37
CA GLY A 111 -19.20 -6.25 9.29
C GLY A 111 -17.73 -6.19 9.77
N GLY A 112 -16.83 -6.97 9.18
CA GLY A 112 -15.43 -7.07 9.58
C GLY A 112 -15.27 -7.29 11.08
N HIS A 113 -14.43 -6.48 11.73
CA HIS A 113 -14.18 -6.53 13.16
C HIS A 113 -15.37 -6.19 14.08
N ASN A 114 -16.57 -5.89 13.55
CA ASN A 114 -17.81 -5.93 14.35
C ASN A 114 -18.32 -7.36 14.60
N ASN A 115 -17.67 -8.38 14.00
CA ASN A 115 -17.93 -9.80 14.19
C ASN A 115 -19.39 -10.18 13.93
N ARG A 116 -19.94 -9.62 12.86
CA ARG A 116 -21.32 -9.82 12.42
C ARG A 116 -21.43 -9.77 10.90
N ILE A 117 -22.52 -10.29 10.38
CA ILE A 117 -22.97 -10.08 8.99
C ILE A 117 -24.12 -9.07 9.03
N GLU A 118 -24.00 -7.98 8.30
CA GLU A 118 -25.05 -6.98 8.11
C GLU A 118 -26.01 -7.44 7.00
N ILE A 119 -27.31 -7.24 7.18
CA ILE A 119 -28.35 -7.63 6.23
C ILE A 119 -29.10 -6.40 5.76
N PHE A 120 -28.93 -6.08 4.48
CA PHE A 120 -29.64 -5.00 3.81
C PHE A 120 -30.82 -5.57 3.03
N SER A 121 -31.99 -4.95 3.13
CA SER A 121 -33.01 -5.10 2.10
C SER A 121 -32.71 -4.15 0.94
N ILE A 122 -33.11 -4.57 -0.26
CA ILE A 122 -33.04 -3.77 -1.47
C ILE A 122 -34.45 -3.38 -1.84
N ASP A 123 -34.80 -2.12 -1.60
CA ASP A 123 -36.10 -1.56 -1.93
C ASP A 123 -35.93 -0.28 -2.75
N ASN A 124 -36.66 -0.18 -3.87
CA ASN A 124 -36.59 0.96 -4.79
C ASN A 124 -35.15 1.37 -5.15
N ASN A 125 -34.29 0.38 -5.43
CA ASN A 125 -32.86 0.56 -5.73
C ASN A 125 -32.03 1.17 -4.59
N LYS A 126 -32.46 1.04 -3.33
CA LYS A 126 -31.73 1.52 -2.14
C LYS A 126 -31.41 0.39 -1.18
N LEU A 127 -30.29 0.53 -0.48
CA LEU A 127 -29.84 -0.37 0.58
C LEU A 127 -30.36 0.12 1.94
N ILE A 128 -31.24 -0.66 2.54
CA ILE A 128 -31.80 -0.38 3.87
C ILE A 128 -31.26 -1.42 4.83
N LEU A 129 -30.48 -1.01 5.83
CA LEU A 129 -30.02 -1.93 6.89
C LEU A 129 -31.24 -2.37 7.69
N THR A 130 -31.56 -3.66 7.64
CA THR A 130 -32.78 -4.21 8.27
C THR A 130 -32.47 -5.14 9.43
N ASP A 131 -31.31 -5.79 9.42
CA ASP A 131 -30.98 -6.84 10.38
C ASP A 131 -29.47 -7.14 10.41
N SER A 132 -29.05 -8.00 11.33
CA SER A 132 -27.69 -8.54 11.37
C SER A 132 -27.65 -9.95 11.97
N ILE A 133 -26.58 -10.69 11.68
CA ILE A 133 -26.26 -11.97 12.33
C ILE A 133 -24.96 -11.82 13.10
N VAL A 134 -24.98 -12.05 14.41
CA VAL A 134 -23.82 -11.89 15.30
C VAL A 134 -23.04 -13.20 15.39
N LEU A 135 -21.75 -13.18 15.01
CA LEU A 135 -20.84 -14.33 15.16
C LEU A 135 -20.15 -14.32 16.53
N GLY A 136 -19.97 -13.14 17.12
CA GLY A 136 -19.39 -12.95 18.45
C GLY A 136 -19.41 -11.49 18.91
N LYS A 137 -18.81 -11.22 20.06
CA LYS A 137 -18.63 -9.84 20.56
C LYS A 137 -17.80 -9.03 19.56
N LYS A 138 -17.95 -7.70 19.52
CA LYS A 138 -17.10 -6.81 18.71
C LYS A 138 -15.61 -6.95 19.12
N TRP A 139 -14.70 -6.42 18.30
CA TRP A 139 -13.28 -6.25 18.65
C TRP A 139 -13.09 -5.73 20.09
N PRO A 140 -12.16 -6.28 20.91
CA PRO A 140 -10.99 -7.09 20.55
C PRO A 140 -11.20 -8.61 20.45
N ASN A 141 -12.44 -9.10 20.43
CA ASN A 141 -12.68 -10.52 20.13
C ASN A 141 -12.26 -10.81 18.68
N LYS A 142 -11.33 -11.76 18.49
CA LYS A 142 -10.71 -12.04 17.19
C LYS A 142 -11.62 -12.96 16.37
N ILE A 143 -12.42 -12.41 15.44
CA ILE A 143 -13.17 -13.21 14.43
C ILE A 143 -12.95 -12.58 13.05
N SER A 144 -13.51 -11.39 12.81
CA SER A 144 -13.45 -10.66 11.54
C SER A 144 -13.92 -11.49 10.33
N PRO A 145 -15.23 -11.53 10.05
CA PRO A 145 -15.79 -12.20 8.87
C PRO A 145 -15.16 -11.67 7.57
N ALA A 146 -14.77 -12.58 6.69
CA ALA A 146 -14.20 -12.28 5.39
C ALA A 146 -15.13 -12.77 4.28
N GLY A 147 -14.74 -13.76 3.49
CA GLY A 147 -15.57 -14.35 2.44
C GLY A 147 -16.90 -14.92 2.96
N ILE A 148 -17.95 -14.74 2.17
CA ILE A 148 -19.31 -15.22 2.48
C ILE A 148 -19.88 -15.94 1.25
N ALA A 149 -20.47 -17.11 1.46
CA ALA A 149 -21.25 -17.83 0.45
C ALA A 149 -22.63 -18.22 1.03
N ILE A 150 -23.66 -18.19 0.19
CA ILE A 150 -25.04 -18.48 0.59
C ILE A 150 -25.62 -19.71 -0.11
N ASP A 151 -26.33 -20.51 0.67
CA ASP A 151 -27.25 -21.55 0.23
C ASP A 151 -28.66 -21.17 0.70
N ASP A 152 -29.38 -20.44 -0.15
CA ASP A 152 -30.76 -20.02 0.12
C ASP A 152 -31.73 -21.20 0.21
N GLU A 153 -31.47 -22.32 -0.47
CA GLU A 153 -32.36 -23.48 -0.43
C GLU A 153 -32.34 -24.14 0.95
N GLN A 154 -31.15 -24.26 1.54
CA GLN A 154 -30.97 -24.78 2.89
C GLN A 154 -31.03 -23.71 3.98
N GLN A 155 -31.17 -22.43 3.61
CA GLN A 155 -31.10 -21.28 4.52
C GLN A 155 -29.80 -21.23 5.33
N LEU A 156 -28.67 -21.54 4.68
CA LEU A 156 -27.34 -21.55 5.29
C LEU A 156 -26.45 -20.44 4.75
N LEU A 157 -25.66 -19.85 5.63
CA LEU A 157 -24.58 -18.93 5.30
C LEU A 157 -23.24 -19.54 5.73
N TYR A 158 -22.31 -19.63 4.79
CA TYR A 158 -20.93 -20.04 5.02
C TYR A 158 -20.07 -18.79 5.11
N VAL A 159 -19.33 -18.62 6.20
CA VAL A 159 -18.53 -17.43 6.47
C VAL A 159 -17.14 -17.86 6.90
N VAL A 160 -16.13 -17.44 6.15
CA VAL A 160 -14.74 -17.67 6.54
C VAL A 160 -14.18 -16.44 7.24
N THR A 161 -13.21 -16.62 8.14
CA THR A 161 -12.75 -15.56 9.04
C THR A 161 -11.24 -15.39 9.03
N ARG A 162 -10.79 -14.17 9.30
CA ARG A 162 -9.37 -13.79 9.28
C ARG A 162 -8.67 -13.90 10.62
N GLU A 163 -9.34 -13.60 11.73
CA GLU A 163 -8.65 -13.39 13.01
C GLU A 163 -8.72 -14.61 13.95
N ASP A 164 -9.69 -15.51 13.77
CA ASP A 164 -9.75 -16.83 14.45
C ASP A 164 -9.56 -18.04 13.53
N ASN A 165 -9.31 -17.81 12.24
CA ASN A 165 -9.00 -18.86 11.25
C ASN A 165 -10.06 -19.97 11.22
N GLN A 166 -11.34 -19.63 10.99
CA GLN A 166 -12.44 -20.59 10.98
C GLN A 166 -13.30 -20.47 9.73
N LEU A 167 -13.98 -21.57 9.40
CA LEU A 167 -15.24 -21.58 8.68
C LEU A 167 -16.39 -21.64 9.69
N TYR A 168 -17.33 -20.72 9.58
CA TYR A 168 -18.61 -20.71 10.28
C TYR A 168 -19.73 -21.15 9.32
N ILE A 169 -20.62 -22.02 9.78
CA ILE A 169 -21.90 -22.29 9.10
C ILE A 169 -23.01 -21.78 10.00
N ILE A 170 -23.85 -20.92 9.43
CA ILE A 170 -24.88 -20.18 10.13
C ILE A 170 -26.23 -20.54 9.53
N ASP A 171 -27.19 -20.89 10.37
CA ASP A 171 -28.59 -20.98 9.97
C ASP A 171 -29.19 -19.57 9.91
N ILE A 172 -29.65 -19.15 8.73
CA ILE A 172 -30.09 -17.78 8.47
C ILE A 172 -31.38 -17.47 9.24
N LYS A 173 -32.26 -18.46 9.43
CA LYS A 173 -33.56 -18.28 10.07
C LYS A 173 -33.44 -18.03 11.58
N SER A 174 -32.67 -18.88 12.26
CA SER A 174 -32.42 -18.76 13.70
C SER A 174 -31.27 -17.80 14.02
N LYS A 175 -30.48 -17.42 13.02
CA LYS A 175 -29.27 -16.57 13.13
C LYS A 175 -28.20 -17.17 14.05
N LYS A 176 -28.19 -18.49 14.20
CA LYS A 176 -27.24 -19.21 15.06
C LYS A 176 -26.15 -19.84 14.22
N THR A 177 -24.92 -19.78 14.73
CA THR A 177 -23.84 -20.64 14.23
C THR A 177 -24.17 -22.09 14.60
N ILE A 178 -24.33 -22.95 13.59
CA ILE A 178 -24.66 -24.37 13.78
C ILE A 178 -23.43 -25.28 13.64
N PHE A 179 -22.33 -24.77 13.09
CA PHE A 179 -21.09 -25.51 12.93
C PHE A 179 -19.89 -24.56 12.79
N LYS A 180 -18.72 -25.00 13.26
CA LYS A 180 -17.43 -24.35 13.03
C LYS A 180 -16.38 -25.38 12.63
N GLN A 181 -15.47 -24.99 11.74
CA GLN A 181 -14.31 -25.78 11.33
C GLN A 181 -13.06 -24.91 11.37
N ALA A 182 -12.06 -25.35 12.13
CA ALA A 182 -10.78 -24.66 12.18
C ALA A 182 -10.02 -24.80 10.86
N LEU A 183 -9.34 -23.72 10.49
CA LEU A 183 -8.42 -23.60 9.35
C LEU A 183 -7.01 -23.37 9.90
N SER A 184 -6.00 -23.66 9.08
CA SER A 184 -4.59 -23.54 9.48
C SER A 184 -4.07 -22.09 9.47
N GLY A 185 -4.85 -21.13 8.95
CA GLY A 185 -4.45 -19.74 8.78
C GLY A 185 -5.61 -18.86 8.32
N GLU A 186 -5.30 -17.60 8.05
CA GLU A 186 -6.25 -16.56 7.69
C GLU A 186 -6.96 -16.92 6.38
N ALA A 187 -8.30 -16.89 6.37
CA ALA A 187 -9.07 -17.14 5.16
C ALA A 187 -9.47 -15.84 4.46
N TYR A 188 -9.53 -15.87 3.11
CA TYR A 188 -9.89 -14.70 2.32
C TYR A 188 -11.31 -14.81 1.74
N ALA A 189 -11.54 -15.78 0.84
CA ALA A 189 -12.80 -15.98 0.13
C ALA A 189 -13.31 -17.41 0.29
N CYS A 190 -14.61 -17.59 0.03
CA CYS A 190 -15.20 -18.91 -0.15
C CYS A 190 -16.27 -18.88 -1.25
N VAL A 191 -16.39 -19.97 -2.01
CA VAL A 191 -17.37 -20.11 -3.10
C VAL A 191 -17.96 -21.51 -3.13
N LEU A 192 -19.29 -21.59 -3.28
CA LEU A 192 -20.01 -22.87 -3.39
C LEU A 192 -19.96 -23.39 -4.82
N SER A 193 -19.74 -24.69 -4.97
CA SER A 193 -20.01 -25.43 -6.21
C SER A 193 -21.47 -25.24 -6.68
N PRO A 194 -21.77 -25.37 -7.99
CA PRO A 194 -23.13 -25.15 -8.51
C PRO A 194 -24.18 -26.06 -7.85
N ASN A 195 -23.80 -27.29 -7.49
CA ASN A 195 -24.66 -28.25 -6.80
C ASN A 195 -24.66 -28.10 -5.27
N LYS A 196 -23.94 -27.11 -4.73
CA LYS A 196 -23.83 -26.78 -3.30
C LYS A 196 -23.24 -27.88 -2.41
N LYS A 197 -22.69 -28.96 -2.96
CA LYS A 197 -22.13 -30.10 -2.19
C LYS A 197 -20.69 -29.86 -1.73
N GLN A 198 -19.99 -28.94 -2.38
CA GLN A 198 -18.63 -28.53 -2.04
C GLN A 198 -18.55 -27.01 -1.88
N LEU A 199 -17.79 -26.57 -0.88
CA LEU A 199 -17.37 -25.20 -0.66
C LEU A 199 -15.84 -25.13 -0.85
N TYR A 200 -15.38 -24.25 -1.72
CA TYR A 200 -13.96 -23.96 -1.91
C TYR A 200 -13.59 -22.76 -1.04
N ILE A 201 -12.47 -22.82 -0.31
CA ILE A 201 -12.01 -21.78 0.61
C ILE A 201 -10.55 -21.46 0.33
N SER A 202 -10.21 -20.19 0.12
CA SER A 202 -8.82 -19.76 0.03
C SER A 202 -8.25 -19.50 1.42
N CYS A 203 -7.14 -20.18 1.76
CA CYS A 203 -6.37 -19.87 2.95
C CYS A 203 -5.22 -18.94 2.60
N TRP A 204 -5.47 -17.65 2.77
CA TRP A 204 -4.53 -16.57 2.52
C TRP A 204 -3.20 -16.78 3.26
N GLY A 205 -3.22 -17.30 4.49
CA GLY A 205 -2.02 -17.58 5.27
C GLY A 205 -1.35 -18.95 5.06
N CYS A 206 -1.79 -19.77 4.10
CA CYS A 206 -1.42 -21.19 4.06
C CYS A 206 -0.92 -21.76 2.71
N ASP A 207 -0.80 -20.97 1.64
CA ASP A 207 -0.40 -21.46 0.30
C ASP A 207 -1.27 -22.62 -0.24
N LYS A 208 -2.54 -22.68 0.17
CA LYS A 208 -3.49 -23.75 -0.19
C LYS A 208 -4.93 -23.28 -0.23
N ILE A 209 -5.77 -24.05 -0.91
CA ILE A 209 -7.23 -23.96 -0.77
C ILE A 209 -7.79 -25.21 -0.09
N TYR A 210 -8.92 -25.07 0.60
CA TYR A 210 -9.68 -26.18 1.17
C TYR A 210 -10.90 -26.50 0.32
N LEU A 211 -11.18 -27.78 0.16
CA LEU A 211 -12.47 -28.30 -0.30
C LEU A 211 -13.21 -28.81 0.93
N PHE A 212 -14.35 -28.19 1.23
CA PHE A 212 -15.22 -28.56 2.34
C PHE A 212 -16.49 -29.23 1.80
N ASN A 213 -16.74 -30.48 2.20
CA ASN A 213 -17.97 -31.19 1.89
C ASN A 213 -19.11 -30.65 2.77
N THR A 214 -20.12 -30.05 2.15
CA THR A 214 -21.22 -29.37 2.87
C THR A 214 -22.21 -30.35 3.50
N ILE A 215 -22.30 -31.58 2.97
CA ILE A 215 -23.18 -32.64 3.48
C ILE A 215 -22.54 -33.31 4.69
N GLU A 216 -21.27 -33.72 4.55
CA GLU A 216 -20.52 -34.37 5.62
C GLU A 216 -20.00 -33.37 6.67
N ARG A 217 -20.01 -32.08 6.35
CA ARG A 217 -19.48 -30.96 7.14
C ARG A 217 -18.03 -31.18 7.60
N LYS A 218 -17.16 -31.53 6.66
CA LYS A 218 -15.71 -31.69 6.90
C LYS A 218 -14.89 -31.22 5.70
N ILE A 219 -13.66 -30.81 5.97
CA ILE A 219 -12.66 -30.61 4.92
C ILE A 219 -12.36 -31.99 4.32
N SER A 220 -12.59 -32.14 3.01
CA SER A 220 -12.32 -33.37 2.27
C SER A 220 -10.93 -33.38 1.66
N VAL A 221 -10.46 -32.24 1.16
CA VAL A 221 -9.17 -32.11 0.45
C VAL A 221 -8.53 -30.76 0.73
N GLU A 222 -7.20 -30.74 0.77
CA GLU A 222 -6.38 -29.53 0.72
C GLU A 222 -5.58 -29.53 -0.59
N ILE A 223 -5.67 -28.46 -1.36
CA ILE A 223 -4.97 -28.35 -2.66
C ILE A 223 -3.89 -27.27 -2.53
N PRO A 224 -2.60 -27.63 -2.62
CA PRO A 224 -1.51 -26.65 -2.66
C PRO A 224 -1.66 -25.71 -3.87
N VAL A 225 -1.43 -24.42 -3.65
CA VAL A 225 -1.43 -23.36 -4.67
C VAL A 225 -0.25 -22.41 -4.44
N GLY A 226 -0.24 -21.24 -5.06
CA GLY A 226 0.77 -20.21 -4.83
C GLY A 226 0.58 -19.47 -3.51
N ASP A 227 1.48 -18.54 -3.23
CA ASP A 227 1.53 -17.79 -1.97
C ASP A 227 0.40 -16.75 -1.89
N ASN A 228 -0.15 -16.58 -0.69
CA ASN A 228 -1.31 -15.75 -0.38
C ASN A 228 -2.50 -15.95 -1.34
N PRO A 229 -3.09 -17.15 -1.43
CA PRO A 229 -4.26 -17.35 -2.29
C PRO A 229 -5.46 -16.53 -1.78
N ASN A 230 -6.08 -15.77 -2.68
CA ASN A 230 -7.15 -14.83 -2.34
C ASN A 230 -8.47 -15.12 -3.10
N GLU A 231 -8.74 -14.46 -4.23
CA GLU A 231 -9.96 -14.58 -5.01
C GLU A 231 -10.14 -16.00 -5.58
N LEU A 232 -11.39 -16.47 -5.56
CA LEU A 232 -11.81 -17.76 -6.11
C LEU A 232 -12.82 -17.52 -7.23
N LEU A 233 -12.53 -18.01 -8.43
CA LEU A 233 -13.44 -17.92 -9.56
C LEU A 233 -13.74 -19.30 -10.13
N LEU A 234 -14.97 -19.76 -9.94
CA LEU A 234 -15.47 -21.01 -10.50
C LEU A 234 -16.17 -20.76 -11.84
N ASN A 235 -15.93 -21.62 -12.83
CA ASN A 235 -16.71 -21.57 -14.07
C ASN A 235 -18.17 -22.04 -13.83
N ASN A 236 -19.08 -21.73 -14.75
CA ASN A 236 -20.51 -21.99 -14.62
C ASN A 236 -20.83 -23.46 -14.39
N LYS A 237 -20.05 -24.36 -15.01
CA LYS A 237 -20.22 -25.82 -14.85
C LYS A 237 -19.63 -26.36 -13.55
N GLY A 238 -18.83 -25.59 -12.83
CA GLY A 238 -18.15 -26.03 -11.61
C GLY A 238 -17.00 -27.02 -11.85
N THR A 239 -16.46 -27.09 -13.07
CA THR A 239 -15.41 -28.04 -13.48
C THR A 239 -13.99 -27.47 -13.36
N VAL A 240 -13.86 -26.14 -13.38
CA VAL A 240 -12.58 -25.44 -13.29
C VAL A 240 -12.68 -24.31 -12.28
N LEU A 241 -11.74 -24.25 -11.36
CA LEU A 241 -11.59 -23.19 -10.37
C LEU A 241 -10.27 -22.46 -10.62
N TYR A 242 -10.33 -21.13 -10.73
CA TYR A 242 -9.17 -20.26 -10.79
C TYR A 242 -8.92 -19.64 -9.40
N VAL A 243 -7.67 -19.62 -8.97
CA VAL A 243 -7.24 -19.08 -7.67
C VAL A 243 -6.13 -18.07 -7.91
N ALA A 244 -6.37 -16.80 -7.56
CA ALA A 244 -5.33 -15.79 -7.60
C ALA A 244 -4.41 -15.95 -6.39
N ASN A 245 -3.10 -15.81 -6.60
CA ASN A 245 -2.08 -15.94 -5.57
C ASN A 245 -1.41 -14.57 -5.39
N ALA A 246 -1.75 -13.85 -4.32
CA ALA A 246 -1.51 -12.41 -4.22
C ALA A 246 -0.05 -12.04 -3.94
N ASN A 247 0.72 -12.90 -3.30
CA ASN A 247 2.15 -12.72 -3.03
C ASN A 247 3.00 -13.54 -4.01
N ASP A 248 2.38 -13.88 -5.14
CA ASP A 248 2.98 -14.57 -6.26
C ASP A 248 2.53 -13.91 -7.57
N ASN A 249 3.28 -14.11 -8.64
CA ASN A 249 2.91 -13.58 -9.95
C ASN A 249 2.02 -14.57 -10.71
N SER A 250 1.06 -15.23 -10.04
CA SER A 250 0.40 -16.41 -10.60
C SER A 250 -1.09 -16.57 -10.29
N VAL A 251 -1.77 -17.31 -11.17
CA VAL A 251 -3.11 -17.88 -10.97
C VAL A 251 -3.03 -19.40 -11.08
N SER A 252 -3.48 -20.10 -10.05
CA SER A 252 -3.61 -21.56 -10.08
C SER A 252 -4.93 -21.97 -10.75
N VAL A 253 -4.87 -22.87 -11.72
CA VAL A 253 -6.04 -23.45 -12.41
C VAL A 253 -6.26 -24.86 -11.91
N ILE A 254 -7.38 -25.10 -11.25
CA ILE A 254 -7.72 -26.36 -10.58
C ILE A 254 -8.81 -27.07 -11.36
N ASN A 255 -8.59 -28.36 -11.66
CA ASN A 255 -9.65 -29.25 -12.11
C ASN A 255 -10.39 -29.77 -10.88
N THR A 256 -11.67 -29.45 -10.75
CA THR A 256 -12.45 -29.76 -9.54
C THR A 256 -12.80 -31.23 -9.39
N LYS A 257 -12.76 -32.01 -10.48
CA LYS A 257 -12.96 -33.46 -10.44
C LYS A 257 -11.68 -34.19 -10.04
N GLU A 258 -10.54 -33.71 -10.52
CA GLU A 258 -9.23 -34.27 -10.17
C GLU A 258 -8.67 -33.73 -8.85
N GLU A 259 -9.31 -32.69 -8.30
CA GLU A 259 -8.98 -32.05 -7.02
C GLU A 259 -7.50 -31.65 -6.93
N LYS A 260 -6.96 -31.10 -8.03
CA LYS A 260 -5.57 -30.64 -8.11
C LYS A 260 -5.39 -29.49 -9.09
N VAL A 261 -4.30 -28.75 -8.91
CA VAL A 261 -3.81 -27.78 -9.90
C VAL A 261 -3.38 -28.52 -11.16
N VAL A 262 -3.92 -28.11 -12.32
CA VAL A 262 -3.60 -28.66 -13.64
C VAL A 262 -2.82 -27.69 -14.51
N GLU A 263 -2.83 -26.40 -14.19
CA GLU A 263 -2.10 -25.35 -14.90
C GLU A 263 -1.82 -24.19 -13.94
N VAL A 264 -0.70 -23.49 -14.12
CA VAL A 264 -0.36 -22.25 -13.40
C VAL A 264 -0.10 -21.16 -14.42
N LEU A 265 -0.92 -20.11 -14.40
CA LEU A 265 -0.78 -18.97 -15.28
C LEU A 265 0.17 -17.96 -14.63
N ASN A 266 1.29 -17.67 -15.27
CA ASN A 266 2.16 -16.58 -14.85
C ASN A 266 1.61 -15.27 -15.41
N VAL A 267 1.19 -14.37 -14.52
CA VAL A 267 0.52 -13.11 -14.86
C VAL A 267 1.44 -11.89 -14.83
N ALA A 268 2.73 -12.06 -14.54
CA ALA A 268 3.68 -10.96 -14.59
C ALA A 268 3.83 -10.39 -16.00
N LEU A 269 4.27 -9.13 -16.07
CA LEU A 269 4.61 -8.47 -17.34
C LEU A 269 5.71 -9.21 -18.10
N TYR A 270 6.61 -9.90 -17.38
CA TYR A 270 7.66 -10.75 -17.94
C TYR A 270 7.68 -12.09 -17.18
N PRO A 271 7.81 -13.24 -17.86
CA PRO A 271 7.71 -14.55 -17.21
C PRO A 271 8.69 -14.80 -16.05
N ASP A 272 9.87 -14.21 -16.10
CA ASP A 272 10.91 -14.34 -15.07
C ASP A 272 11.07 -13.07 -14.24
N ALA A 273 9.98 -12.29 -14.10
CA ALA A 273 9.98 -11.14 -13.22
C ALA A 273 10.00 -11.55 -11.73
N PRO A 274 10.70 -10.79 -10.87
CA PRO A 274 10.54 -10.92 -9.42
C PRO A 274 9.07 -10.72 -8.99
N ASN A 275 8.74 -11.06 -7.75
CA ASN A 275 7.38 -10.84 -7.23
C ASN A 275 7.04 -9.34 -7.22
N GLY A 276 5.75 -9.02 -7.38
CA GLY A 276 5.27 -7.64 -7.40
C GLY A 276 4.15 -7.38 -8.40
N SER A 277 3.49 -8.41 -8.93
CA SER A 277 2.26 -8.24 -9.72
C SER A 277 1.01 -8.11 -8.86
N THR A 278 1.02 -8.69 -7.66
CA THR A 278 -0.08 -8.66 -6.69
C THR A 278 -1.41 -9.10 -7.28
N THR A 279 -1.47 -10.39 -7.60
CA THR A 279 -2.59 -11.01 -8.30
C THR A 279 -3.86 -10.97 -7.44
N ASN A 280 -4.91 -10.32 -7.95
CA ASN A 280 -6.13 -10.02 -7.21
C ASN A 280 -7.38 -10.55 -7.95
N GLY A 281 -8.46 -9.77 -8.01
CA GLY A 281 -9.73 -10.22 -8.55
C GLY A 281 -9.67 -10.81 -9.97
N LEU A 282 -10.59 -11.76 -10.19
CA LEU A 282 -10.69 -12.59 -11.38
C LEU A 282 -12.07 -12.43 -12.03
N ALA A 283 -12.13 -12.47 -13.36
CA ALA A 283 -13.39 -12.58 -14.09
C ALA A 283 -13.26 -13.39 -15.40
N LEU A 284 -14.30 -14.14 -15.73
CA LEU A 284 -14.44 -14.78 -17.05
C LEU A 284 -15.31 -13.92 -17.96
N SER A 285 -15.02 -13.95 -19.26
CA SER A 285 -15.94 -13.47 -20.28
C SER A 285 -17.26 -14.24 -20.24
N ALA A 286 -18.32 -13.68 -20.80
CA ALA A 286 -19.65 -14.30 -20.78
C ALA A 286 -19.69 -15.71 -21.41
N ASP A 287 -18.79 -15.99 -22.36
CA ASP A 287 -18.62 -17.29 -23.01
C ASP A 287 -17.56 -18.20 -22.33
N GLU A 288 -16.97 -17.75 -21.22
CA GLU A 288 -15.93 -18.43 -20.42
C GLU A 288 -14.65 -18.77 -21.20
N LYS A 289 -14.39 -18.08 -22.33
CA LYS A 289 -13.19 -18.30 -23.14
C LYS A 289 -12.05 -17.35 -22.84
N THR A 290 -12.30 -16.25 -22.14
CA THR A 290 -11.28 -15.27 -21.76
C THR A 290 -11.30 -15.07 -20.24
N LEU A 291 -10.14 -15.18 -19.61
CA LEU A 291 -9.92 -14.85 -18.20
C LEU A 291 -9.26 -13.46 -18.10
N PHE A 292 -9.78 -12.63 -17.20
CA PHE A 292 -9.21 -11.36 -16.80
C PHE A 292 -8.70 -11.47 -15.37
N VAL A 293 -7.48 -11.00 -15.14
CA VAL A 293 -6.81 -11.05 -13.85
C VAL A 293 -6.34 -9.65 -13.49
N ALA A 294 -6.77 -9.10 -12.36
CA ALA A 294 -6.26 -7.84 -11.86
C ALA A 294 -4.86 -8.04 -11.25
N ASN A 295 -3.88 -7.30 -11.76
CA ASN A 295 -2.55 -7.19 -11.15
C ASN A 295 -2.47 -5.82 -10.47
N ALA A 296 -2.61 -5.80 -9.14
CA ALA A 296 -2.76 -4.56 -8.38
C ALA A 296 -1.54 -3.63 -8.57
N ASP A 297 -0.34 -4.16 -8.35
CA ASP A 297 0.89 -3.37 -8.39
C ASP A 297 1.40 -3.09 -9.82
N ASN A 298 0.98 -3.90 -10.79
CA ASN A 298 1.25 -3.59 -12.20
C ASN A 298 0.23 -2.63 -12.83
N ASN A 299 -0.84 -2.26 -12.11
CA ASN A 299 -1.88 -1.34 -12.57
C ASN A 299 -2.52 -1.75 -13.91
N CYS A 300 -2.71 -3.06 -14.11
CA CYS A 300 -3.24 -3.63 -15.35
C CYS A 300 -4.12 -4.85 -15.11
N LEU A 301 -4.86 -5.25 -16.14
CA LEU A 301 -5.41 -6.59 -16.24
C LEU A 301 -4.51 -7.46 -17.11
N ALA A 302 -4.10 -8.63 -16.63
CA ALA A 302 -3.57 -9.70 -17.48
C ALA A 302 -4.74 -10.48 -18.10
N VAL A 303 -4.63 -10.83 -19.38
CA VAL A 303 -5.73 -11.45 -20.15
C VAL A 303 -5.28 -12.77 -20.74
N TYR A 304 -6.06 -13.84 -20.56
CA TYR A 304 -5.76 -15.17 -21.09
C TYR A 304 -6.92 -15.71 -21.92
N ASP A 305 -6.62 -16.37 -23.03
CA ASP A 305 -7.51 -17.35 -23.65
C ASP A 305 -7.49 -18.61 -22.78
N VAL A 306 -8.65 -19.04 -22.31
CA VAL A 306 -8.85 -20.24 -21.49
C VAL A 306 -9.88 -21.18 -22.11
N SER A 307 -10.15 -21.02 -23.42
CA SER A 307 -11.12 -21.83 -24.17
C SER A 307 -10.75 -23.31 -24.26
N LYS A 308 -9.46 -23.63 -24.09
CA LYS A 308 -8.92 -24.98 -24.06
C LYS A 308 -8.32 -25.25 -22.67
N PRO A 309 -8.87 -26.19 -21.89
CA PRO A 309 -8.31 -26.54 -20.59
C PRO A 309 -6.83 -26.93 -20.70
N ILE A 310 -6.00 -26.44 -19.75
CA ILE A 310 -4.56 -26.75 -19.64
C ILE A 310 -3.72 -26.22 -20.82
N GLN A 311 -4.32 -25.41 -21.70
CA GLN A 311 -3.64 -24.81 -22.85
C GLN A 311 -3.94 -23.32 -22.92
N SER A 312 -3.95 -22.67 -21.76
CA SER A 312 -4.26 -21.26 -21.67
C SER A 312 -3.17 -20.44 -22.36
N LYS A 313 -3.56 -19.34 -23.01
CA LYS A 313 -2.62 -18.49 -23.76
C LYS A 313 -2.78 -17.03 -23.36
N SER A 314 -1.68 -16.38 -23.00
CA SER A 314 -1.70 -14.93 -22.77
C SER A 314 -2.14 -14.18 -24.03
N LYS A 315 -3.05 -13.22 -23.85
CA LYS A 315 -3.56 -12.29 -24.85
C LYS A 315 -3.01 -10.87 -24.66
N GLY A 316 -2.14 -10.68 -23.67
CA GLY A 316 -1.56 -9.39 -23.30
C GLY A 316 -2.27 -8.72 -22.12
N PHE A 317 -2.17 -7.40 -22.07
CA PHE A 317 -2.56 -6.60 -20.90
C PHE A 317 -3.49 -5.44 -21.26
N ILE A 318 -4.31 -5.01 -20.29
CA ILE A 318 -5.18 -3.84 -20.38
C ILE A 318 -4.80 -2.85 -19.27
N PRO A 319 -4.46 -1.58 -19.57
CA PRO A 319 -4.13 -0.60 -18.54
C PRO A 319 -5.40 -0.14 -17.81
N VAL A 320 -5.33 -0.06 -16.48
CA VAL A 320 -6.43 0.37 -15.60
C VAL A 320 -5.95 1.43 -14.62
N GLY A 321 -6.73 1.71 -13.57
CA GLY A 321 -6.32 2.63 -12.52
C GLY A 321 -5.31 2.03 -11.55
N TRP A 322 -5.00 2.80 -10.50
CA TRP A 322 -4.05 2.43 -9.47
C TRP A 322 -4.63 1.32 -8.57
N TYR A 323 -3.87 0.23 -8.43
CA TYR A 323 -4.17 -0.85 -7.51
C TYR A 323 -5.52 -1.54 -7.80
N PRO A 324 -5.75 -2.13 -9.00
CA PRO A 324 -6.99 -2.84 -9.31
C PRO A 324 -7.23 -4.00 -8.33
N THR A 325 -8.36 -3.96 -7.65
CA THR A 325 -8.73 -4.91 -6.57
C THR A 325 -9.67 -6.01 -7.04
N ASN A 326 -10.64 -5.69 -7.91
CA ASN A 326 -11.63 -6.65 -8.39
C ASN A 326 -12.05 -6.41 -9.84
N VAL A 327 -12.51 -7.48 -10.50
CA VAL A 327 -12.99 -7.46 -11.89
C VAL A 327 -14.30 -8.23 -12.01
N LYS A 328 -15.26 -7.72 -12.79
CA LYS A 328 -16.47 -8.44 -13.21
C LYS A 328 -16.80 -8.15 -14.68
N VAL A 329 -17.46 -9.10 -15.34
CA VAL A 329 -17.91 -8.95 -16.74
C VAL A 329 -19.43 -8.99 -16.83
N VAL A 330 -20.01 -7.98 -17.46
CA VAL A 330 -21.45 -7.88 -17.76
C VAL A 330 -21.64 -7.60 -19.24
N GLY A 331 -22.17 -8.60 -19.97
CA GLY A 331 -22.28 -8.53 -21.43
C GLY A 331 -20.90 -8.36 -22.07
N ASN A 332 -20.73 -7.29 -22.85
CA ASN A 332 -19.48 -6.94 -23.53
C ASN A 332 -18.60 -5.95 -22.74
N LYS A 333 -18.89 -5.71 -21.46
CA LYS A 333 -18.19 -4.74 -20.62
C LYS A 333 -17.44 -5.42 -19.49
N ILE A 334 -16.23 -4.94 -19.22
CA ILE A 334 -15.36 -5.30 -18.12
C ILE A 334 -15.43 -4.14 -17.12
N PHE A 335 -15.79 -4.45 -15.89
CA PHE A 335 -15.81 -3.54 -14.75
C PHE A 335 -14.62 -3.86 -13.87
N VAL A 336 -13.85 -2.83 -13.49
CA VAL A 336 -12.65 -2.96 -12.66
C VAL A 336 -12.72 -1.94 -11.53
N SER A 337 -12.68 -2.39 -10.29
CA SER A 337 -12.48 -1.49 -9.16
C SER A 337 -11.00 -1.23 -8.95
N ASN A 338 -10.61 0.04 -8.92
CA ASN A 338 -9.25 0.49 -8.63
C ASN A 338 -9.20 1.04 -7.21
N GLY A 339 -8.31 0.52 -6.38
CA GLY A 339 -8.21 0.81 -4.95
C GLY A 339 -7.79 2.24 -4.64
N LYS A 340 -6.78 2.73 -5.37
CA LYS A 340 -6.12 4.04 -5.13
C LYS A 340 -6.44 5.09 -6.22
N GLY A 341 -7.40 4.80 -7.11
CA GLY A 341 -7.90 5.76 -8.08
C GLY A 341 -7.00 5.95 -9.32
N PHE A 342 -6.75 7.20 -9.74
CA PHE A 342 -6.03 7.51 -10.99
C PHE A 342 -4.81 8.43 -10.85
N SER A 343 -4.47 8.85 -9.62
CA SER A 343 -3.27 9.63 -9.34
C SER A 343 -2.97 9.59 -7.85
N SER A 344 -1.73 9.88 -7.50
CA SER A 344 -1.41 10.42 -6.19
C SER A 344 -1.87 11.88 -6.08
N LYS A 345 -1.72 12.47 -4.91
CA LYS A 345 -2.14 13.84 -4.60
C LYS A 345 -1.15 14.44 -3.61
N ALA A 346 -0.92 15.75 -3.73
CA ALA A 346 -0.28 16.52 -2.68
C ALA A 346 -1.11 16.45 -1.40
N ASN A 347 -0.44 16.57 -0.25
CA ASN A 347 -1.09 16.68 1.06
C ASN A 347 -0.97 18.12 1.57
N ILE A 348 -1.31 19.11 0.73
CA ILE A 348 -1.19 20.55 1.05
C ILE A 348 -2.10 20.90 2.23
N TYR A 349 -3.22 20.20 2.37
CA TYR A 349 -4.14 20.29 3.50
C TYR A 349 -3.96 19.17 4.54
N GLY A 350 -2.83 18.47 4.48
CA GLY A 350 -2.22 17.93 5.69
C GLY A 350 -1.95 19.06 6.69
N PRO A 351 -1.45 18.80 7.90
CA PRO A 351 -1.21 19.85 8.89
C PRO A 351 -0.35 21.02 8.35
N ASN A 352 -1.00 22.11 7.88
CA ASN A 352 -0.38 23.23 7.16
C ASN A 352 -0.75 24.62 7.76
N PRO A 353 0.22 25.45 8.18
CA PRO A 353 0.03 26.76 8.86
C PRO A 353 -0.44 28.00 8.09
N PHE A 354 -0.78 27.97 6.80
CA PHE A 354 -0.98 29.24 6.06
C PHE A 354 -2.26 29.40 5.21
N ALA A 355 -3.28 28.53 5.33
CA ALA A 355 -4.50 28.61 4.50
C ALA A 355 -5.78 28.98 5.30
N ASN A 356 -6.49 30.03 4.85
CA ASN A 356 -7.53 30.71 5.65
C ASN A 356 -8.98 30.14 5.60
N LYS A 357 -9.27 28.99 4.95
CA LYS A 357 -10.62 28.34 4.95
C LYS A 357 -10.58 26.85 4.54
N GLN A 358 -11.47 25.99 5.10
CA GLN A 358 -12.31 24.91 4.45
C GLN A 358 -12.65 23.66 5.33
N ILE A 359 -13.44 22.71 4.80
CA ILE A 359 -14.41 21.77 5.43
C ILE A 359 -13.98 20.31 5.22
N VAL A 360 -13.97 19.45 6.26
CA VAL A 360 -13.75 17.98 6.17
C VAL A 360 -14.68 17.33 5.14
N MET A 361 -14.15 16.65 4.11
CA MET A 361 -14.97 16.03 3.06
C MET A 361 -14.84 14.51 2.99
N HIS A 362 -16.02 13.90 3.10
CA HIS A 362 -16.38 12.55 2.67
C HIS A 362 -16.98 12.65 1.25
N HIS A 363 -16.56 11.75 0.34
CA HIS A 363 -17.10 11.48 -1.01
C HIS A 363 -16.71 12.48 -2.13
N GLU A 364 -16.14 11.96 -3.22
CA GLU A 364 -16.04 12.64 -4.52
C GLU A 364 -17.32 12.39 -5.36
N GLY A 365 -17.94 13.46 -5.86
CA GLY A 365 -19.13 13.40 -6.72
C GLY A 365 -19.82 14.75 -7.01
N ASP A 366 -19.38 15.85 -6.40
CA ASP A 366 -19.97 17.18 -6.60
C ASP A 366 -18.86 18.24 -6.75
N PRO A 367 -18.70 18.88 -7.94
CA PRO A 367 -17.63 19.84 -8.22
C PRO A 367 -17.78 21.20 -7.50
N ASN A 368 -18.88 21.43 -6.76
CA ASN A 368 -19.15 22.70 -6.08
C ASN A 368 -18.98 22.66 -4.54
N LYS A 369 -18.32 21.62 -3.97
CA LYS A 369 -18.11 21.48 -2.52
C LYS A 369 -16.68 21.81 -2.05
N PRO A 370 -16.48 22.49 -0.88
CA PRO A 370 -15.14 22.85 -0.35
C PRO A 370 -14.39 21.65 0.30
N LYS A 371 -13.05 21.59 0.22
CA LYS A 371 -12.16 20.45 0.55
C LYS A 371 -11.70 20.36 2.03
N GLY A 372 -11.38 19.16 2.53
CA GLY A 372 -11.09 18.82 3.94
C GLY A 372 -9.62 18.64 4.34
N VAL A 373 -9.38 18.31 5.63
CA VAL A 373 -8.04 17.89 6.12
C VAL A 373 -7.68 16.56 5.48
N GLU A 374 -6.52 16.50 4.87
CA GLU A 374 -6.05 15.37 4.08
C GLU A 374 -5.14 14.47 4.95
N TYR A 375 -5.38 13.16 4.89
CA TYR A 375 -4.51 12.11 5.41
C TYR A 375 -4.28 11.14 4.26
N ILE A 376 -3.03 10.75 4.03
CA ILE A 376 -2.65 9.86 2.94
C ILE A 376 -3.54 8.61 2.87
N GLY A 377 -3.88 8.03 4.02
CA GLY A 377 -4.67 6.81 4.05
C GLY A 377 -6.13 6.91 3.60
N GLY A 378 -6.67 8.14 3.48
CA GLY A 378 -7.99 8.41 2.91
C GLY A 378 -7.95 9.33 1.69
N LEU A 379 -6.77 9.64 1.16
CA LEU A 379 -6.57 10.64 0.09
C LEU A 379 -6.86 10.04 -1.29
N PHE A 380 -6.55 8.76 -1.46
CA PHE A 380 -6.61 8.03 -2.73
C PHE A 380 -7.94 7.28 -2.87
N MET A 381 -8.98 8.02 -3.25
CA MET A 381 -10.31 7.45 -3.46
C MET A 381 -10.34 6.49 -4.64
N GLY A 382 -11.07 5.38 -4.48
CA GLY A 382 -11.19 4.37 -5.51
C GLY A 382 -12.04 4.80 -6.71
N THR A 383 -11.88 4.12 -7.83
CA THR A 383 -12.64 4.36 -9.06
C THR A 383 -13.14 3.06 -9.69
N MET A 384 -14.26 3.12 -10.39
CA MET A 384 -14.72 2.04 -11.26
C MET A 384 -14.29 2.35 -12.70
N SER A 385 -13.45 1.53 -13.30
CA SER A 385 -13.20 1.54 -14.76
C SER A 385 -14.21 0.65 -15.47
N ILE A 386 -14.73 1.13 -16.60
CA ILE A 386 -15.68 0.42 -17.47
C ILE A 386 -15.09 0.37 -18.88
N ILE A 387 -14.75 -0.84 -19.31
CA ILE A 387 -13.97 -1.11 -20.51
C ILE A 387 -14.80 -2.00 -21.43
N ASN A 388 -14.96 -1.61 -22.69
CA ASN A 388 -15.53 -2.51 -23.69
C ASN A 388 -14.53 -3.63 -24.00
N MET A 389 -15.04 -4.84 -24.23
CA MET A 389 -14.23 -5.99 -24.62
C MET A 389 -13.32 -5.61 -25.79
N PRO A 390 -11.99 -5.67 -25.63
CA PRO A 390 -11.06 -5.20 -26.65
C PRO A 390 -10.98 -6.17 -27.83
N THR A 391 -10.90 -5.60 -29.03
CA THR A 391 -10.50 -6.34 -30.23
C THR A 391 -9.02 -6.76 -30.13
N PRO A 392 -8.55 -7.75 -30.92
CA PRO A 392 -7.14 -8.13 -30.95
C PRO A 392 -6.19 -6.95 -31.25
N LYS A 393 -6.60 -6.03 -32.14
CA LYS A 393 -5.83 -4.81 -32.45
C LYS A 393 -5.72 -3.88 -31.24
N GLN A 394 -6.82 -3.67 -30.51
CA GLN A 394 -6.81 -2.88 -29.28
C GLN A 394 -5.97 -3.53 -28.18
N MET A 395 -6.04 -4.86 -28.02
CA MET A 395 -5.19 -5.59 -27.06
C MET A 395 -3.70 -5.36 -27.31
N SER A 396 -3.26 -5.36 -28.57
CA SER A 396 -1.87 -5.05 -28.91
C SER A 396 -1.47 -3.64 -28.47
N VAL A 397 -2.33 -2.65 -28.71
CA VAL A 397 -2.08 -1.25 -28.32
C VAL A 397 -2.06 -1.13 -26.79
N TYR A 398 -3.05 -1.71 -26.11
CA TYR A 398 -3.17 -1.66 -24.66
C TYR A 398 -1.98 -2.32 -23.96
N SER A 399 -1.51 -3.46 -24.47
CA SER A 399 -0.32 -4.13 -23.95
C SER A 399 0.92 -3.24 -24.08
N GLN A 400 1.11 -2.57 -25.23
CA GLN A 400 2.22 -1.64 -25.42
C GLN A 400 2.15 -0.46 -24.45
N VAL A 401 0.95 0.05 -24.15
CA VAL A 401 0.76 1.10 -23.14
C VAL A 401 1.13 0.59 -21.75
N VAL A 402 0.73 -0.62 -21.37
CA VAL A 402 1.12 -1.22 -20.07
C VAL A 402 2.64 -1.34 -19.96
N TYR A 403 3.33 -1.81 -21.00
CA TYR A 403 4.80 -1.87 -21.00
C TYR A 403 5.47 -0.48 -20.93
N GLN A 404 4.83 0.57 -21.42
CA GLN A 404 5.35 1.95 -21.33
C GLN A 404 4.96 2.68 -20.04
N ASN A 405 3.97 2.16 -19.33
CA ASN A 405 3.57 2.61 -18.00
C ASN A 405 4.48 2.04 -16.90
N THR A 406 5.09 0.88 -17.14
CA THR A 406 6.02 0.29 -16.18
C THR A 406 7.45 0.80 -16.38
N PRO A 407 8.16 1.16 -15.30
CA PRO A 407 9.59 1.41 -15.35
C PRO A 407 10.39 0.10 -15.45
N TYR A 408 9.79 -1.05 -15.11
CA TYR A 408 10.42 -2.36 -15.07
C TYR A 408 10.58 -2.99 -16.46
N ASN A 409 11.77 -3.51 -16.73
CA ASN A 409 12.02 -4.43 -17.84
C ASN A 409 13.29 -5.24 -17.59
N LYS A 410 13.43 -6.37 -18.28
CA LYS A 410 14.57 -7.28 -18.12
C LYS A 410 15.93 -6.67 -18.50
N VAL A 411 15.96 -5.60 -19.28
CA VAL A 411 17.22 -4.90 -19.60
C VAL A 411 17.68 -4.08 -18.39
N LYS A 412 16.78 -3.28 -17.79
CA LYS A 412 17.06 -2.47 -16.60
C LYS A 412 17.38 -3.31 -15.36
N GLU A 413 16.71 -4.45 -15.19
CA GLU A 413 17.03 -5.38 -14.10
C GLU A 413 18.49 -5.86 -14.16
N LYS A 414 18.97 -6.17 -15.38
CA LYS A 414 20.33 -6.67 -15.60
C LYS A 414 21.38 -5.56 -15.60
N ILE A 415 21.07 -4.43 -16.21
CA ILE A 415 21.98 -3.30 -16.37
C ILE A 415 21.22 -2.00 -16.12
N VAL A 416 21.51 -1.39 -14.97
CA VAL A 416 20.93 -0.10 -14.60
C VAL A 416 21.65 1.07 -15.31
N GLN A 417 20.97 2.21 -15.36
CA GLN A 417 21.61 3.47 -15.73
C GLN A 417 22.68 3.83 -14.70
N GLY A 418 23.80 4.38 -15.17
CA GLY A 418 24.90 4.83 -14.32
C GLY A 418 26.08 5.28 -15.17
N GLU A 419 27.11 5.79 -14.50
CA GLU A 419 28.34 6.27 -15.12
C GLU A 419 29.48 5.26 -14.96
N THR A 420 30.34 5.14 -15.97
CA THR A 420 31.54 4.30 -15.89
C THR A 420 32.48 4.83 -14.80
N GLY A 421 32.96 3.95 -13.93
CA GLY A 421 33.84 4.32 -12.81
C GLY A 421 33.10 4.89 -11.59
N ASN A 422 31.76 5.00 -11.64
CA ASN A 422 30.96 5.31 -10.46
C ASN A 422 31.05 4.16 -9.44
N PRO A 423 31.11 4.45 -8.13
CA PRO A 423 31.16 3.42 -7.08
C PRO A 423 29.87 2.60 -6.99
N ILE A 424 28.74 3.09 -7.50
CA ILE A 424 27.50 2.32 -7.61
C ILE A 424 27.57 1.47 -8.88
N PRO A 425 27.66 0.13 -8.75
CA PRO A 425 27.80 -0.72 -9.91
C PRO A 425 26.56 -0.70 -10.81
N ARG A 426 26.75 -0.93 -12.10
CA ARG A 426 25.64 -0.98 -13.07
C ARG A 426 25.01 -2.36 -13.20
N ARG A 427 25.66 -3.40 -12.67
CA ARG A 427 25.21 -4.78 -12.71
C ARG A 427 25.40 -5.41 -11.35
N VAL A 428 24.47 -6.29 -10.97
CA VAL A 428 24.63 -7.10 -9.77
C VAL A 428 25.89 -7.96 -9.91
N GLY A 429 26.76 -7.93 -8.90
CA GLY A 429 28.02 -8.65 -8.86
C GLY A 429 29.24 -7.88 -9.42
N ASP A 430 29.04 -6.75 -10.09
CA ASP A 430 30.15 -5.84 -10.40
C ASP A 430 30.71 -5.24 -9.10
N LYS A 431 32.03 -5.00 -9.06
CA LYS A 431 32.71 -4.56 -7.82
C LYS A 431 32.38 -3.11 -7.48
N SER A 432 31.98 -2.86 -6.24
CA SER A 432 31.97 -1.53 -5.63
C SER A 432 33.21 -1.33 -4.74
N PRO A 433 33.80 -0.11 -4.68
CA PRO A 433 34.77 0.24 -3.65
C PRO A 433 34.11 0.49 -2.28
N ILE A 434 32.79 0.60 -2.21
CA ILE A 434 32.03 0.68 -0.96
C ILE A 434 31.83 -0.74 -0.44
N LYS A 435 32.17 -0.99 0.83
CA LYS A 435 32.06 -2.30 1.49
C LYS A 435 31.02 -2.31 2.62
N TYR A 436 30.79 -1.16 3.24
CA TYR A 436 29.93 -1.03 4.41
C TYR A 436 28.77 -0.10 4.10
N VAL A 437 27.56 -0.63 4.21
CA VAL A 437 26.31 0.08 4.05
C VAL A 437 25.64 0.18 5.41
N PHE A 438 25.33 1.40 5.82
CA PHE A 438 24.50 1.70 6.98
C PHE A 438 23.19 2.29 6.50
N TYR A 439 22.09 1.66 6.86
CA TYR A 439 20.75 2.09 6.50
C TYR A 439 20.01 2.49 7.78
N VAL A 440 19.71 3.78 7.89
CA VAL A 440 19.03 4.35 9.05
C VAL A 440 17.58 4.59 8.68
N ILE A 441 16.67 3.99 9.45
CA ILE A 441 15.24 4.13 9.33
C ILE A 441 14.75 5.04 10.47
N LYS A 442 13.99 6.06 10.10
CA LYS A 442 13.37 7.06 10.98
C LYS A 442 11.84 7.03 10.87
N GLU A 443 11.14 7.91 11.59
CA GLU A 443 9.67 7.92 11.70
C GLU A 443 8.97 9.18 11.14
N ASN A 444 8.05 8.95 10.20
CA ASN A 444 6.90 9.80 9.83
C ASN A 444 7.16 11.29 9.57
N ARG A 445 7.95 11.63 8.54
CA ARG A 445 8.12 13.03 8.11
C ARG A 445 8.03 13.24 6.61
N THR A 446 7.44 14.38 6.22
CA THR A 446 7.52 14.86 4.84
C THR A 446 8.72 15.76 4.61
N TYR A 447 9.08 15.95 3.35
CA TYR A 447 10.17 16.86 2.95
C TYR A 447 9.93 18.27 3.50
N ASP A 448 8.75 18.83 3.28
CA ASP A 448 8.48 20.21 3.67
C ASP A 448 8.45 20.45 5.19
N GLN A 449 8.11 19.43 5.99
CA GLN A 449 8.10 19.54 7.45
C GLN A 449 9.50 19.75 8.04
N VAL A 450 10.53 19.25 7.39
CA VAL A 450 11.92 19.29 7.88
C VAL A 450 12.79 20.22 7.04
N LEU A 451 12.78 20.09 5.72
CA LEU A 451 13.65 20.84 4.79
C LEU A 451 12.89 21.87 3.95
N GLY A 452 11.63 22.19 4.28
CA GLY A 452 10.84 23.20 3.56
C GLY A 452 11.47 24.59 3.59
N ASP A 453 12.32 24.90 4.57
CA ASP A 453 13.08 26.14 4.72
C ASP A 453 14.44 26.15 3.98
N MET A 454 14.85 25.04 3.34
CA MET A 454 16.02 24.98 2.48
C MET A 454 15.74 25.58 1.10
N LYS A 455 16.26 26.78 0.84
CA LYS A 455 16.04 27.54 -0.41
C LYS A 455 16.68 26.89 -1.64
N GLU A 456 17.67 26.02 -1.44
CA GLU A 456 18.40 25.32 -2.50
C GLU A 456 17.58 24.20 -3.14
N GLY A 457 16.53 23.72 -2.46
CA GLY A 457 15.65 22.66 -2.95
C GLY A 457 14.24 23.17 -3.22
N ASN A 458 13.38 22.25 -3.70
CA ASN A 458 11.97 22.52 -3.93
C ASN A 458 11.14 22.44 -2.62
N GLY A 459 11.38 23.31 -1.64
CA GLY A 459 10.67 23.32 -0.36
C GLY A 459 9.62 24.42 -0.23
N ASP A 460 8.55 24.18 0.54
CA ASP A 460 7.64 25.23 1.00
C ASP A 460 7.92 25.60 2.48
N PRO A 461 8.55 26.76 2.77
CA PRO A 461 8.90 27.16 4.14
C PRO A 461 7.68 27.40 5.04
N ARG A 462 6.49 27.52 4.44
CA ARG A 462 5.23 27.62 5.17
C ARG A 462 4.86 26.31 5.86
N LEU A 463 5.33 25.18 5.34
CA LEU A 463 5.02 23.86 5.86
C LEU A 463 6.03 23.36 6.90
N THR A 464 7.11 24.11 7.13
CA THR A 464 8.19 23.72 8.02
C THR A 464 7.76 23.73 9.50
N LEU A 465 7.94 22.57 10.14
CA LEU A 465 7.70 22.36 11.57
C LEU A 465 9.01 22.24 12.34
N PHE A 466 9.98 21.56 11.76
CA PHE A 466 11.26 21.20 12.38
C PHE A 466 12.44 21.67 11.52
N GLY A 467 12.42 22.96 11.14
CA GLY A 467 13.47 23.57 10.32
C GLY A 467 14.83 23.63 11.01
N GLU A 468 15.78 24.35 10.41
CA GLU A 468 17.21 24.27 10.75
C GLU A 468 17.53 24.51 12.23
N ASN A 469 16.76 25.36 12.92
CA ASN A 469 16.98 25.61 14.34
C ASN A 469 16.73 24.38 15.23
N ILE A 470 15.90 23.44 14.77
CA ILE A 470 15.59 22.18 15.46
C ILE A 470 16.41 21.03 14.89
N THR A 471 16.63 21.00 13.58
CA THR A 471 17.31 19.91 12.87
C THR A 471 18.61 20.34 12.17
N PRO A 472 19.57 20.99 12.87
CA PRO A 472 20.76 21.54 12.22
C PRO A 472 21.65 20.46 11.58
N ASN A 473 21.67 19.22 12.09
CA ASN A 473 22.48 18.15 11.51
C ASN A 473 21.91 17.67 10.18
N GLN A 474 20.60 17.44 10.08
CA GLN A 474 19.96 17.07 8.83
C GLN A 474 20.12 18.15 7.75
N HIS A 475 19.98 19.42 8.12
CA HIS A 475 20.29 20.55 7.22
C HIS A 475 21.77 20.56 6.80
N ALA A 476 22.68 20.33 7.74
CA ALA A 476 24.11 20.24 7.45
C ALA A 476 24.44 19.04 6.55
N LEU A 477 23.76 17.89 6.72
CA LEU A 477 23.93 16.73 5.85
C LEU A 477 23.49 17.05 4.42
N ALA A 478 22.31 17.67 4.25
CA ALA A 478 21.82 18.08 2.93
C ALA A 478 22.77 19.07 2.24
N ARG A 479 23.32 20.06 2.96
CA ARG A 479 24.27 21.02 2.38
C ARG A 479 25.66 20.44 2.12
N ASN A 480 26.17 19.65 3.05
CA ASN A 480 27.54 19.14 2.96
C ASN A 480 27.63 17.99 1.95
N PHE A 481 26.59 17.17 1.81
CA PHE A 481 26.56 16.04 0.91
C PHE A 481 25.65 16.31 -0.30
N VAL A 482 24.47 15.70 -0.30
CA VAL A 482 23.48 15.78 -1.36
C VAL A 482 22.15 16.23 -0.79
N LEU A 483 21.58 17.29 -1.35
CA LEU A 483 20.19 17.67 -1.11
C LEU A 483 19.31 16.90 -2.09
N LEU A 484 18.42 16.06 -1.53
CA LEU A 484 17.45 15.26 -2.26
C LEU A 484 16.06 15.89 -2.10
N ASP A 485 15.64 16.69 -3.07
CA ASP A 485 14.36 17.39 -3.03
C ASP A 485 13.24 16.68 -3.77
N ASN A 486 13.48 15.46 -4.27
CA ASN A 486 12.52 14.70 -5.06
C ASN A 486 12.51 13.21 -4.67
N PHE A 487 12.55 12.95 -3.36
CA PHE A 487 12.52 11.60 -2.77
C PHE A 487 11.12 11.27 -2.23
N TYR A 488 10.66 10.04 -2.48
CA TYR A 488 9.33 9.56 -2.09
C TYR A 488 9.43 8.26 -1.29
N VAL A 489 8.74 8.16 -0.16
CA VAL A 489 8.56 6.86 0.49
C VAL A 489 7.58 6.00 -0.32
N ASP A 490 7.81 4.70 -0.36
CA ASP A 490 6.87 3.77 -1.03
C ASP A 490 5.71 3.35 -0.10
N GLY A 491 5.87 3.46 1.23
CA GLY A 491 4.83 3.17 2.22
C GLY A 491 3.95 4.37 2.54
N GLU A 492 2.76 4.09 3.07
CA GLU A 492 1.75 5.09 3.46
C GLU A 492 1.60 5.24 4.97
N VAL A 493 1.94 4.19 5.74
CA VAL A 493 1.94 4.15 7.21
C VAL A 493 3.00 3.18 7.73
N SER A 494 3.43 3.27 9.00
CA SER A 494 4.60 2.51 9.46
C SER A 494 4.47 1.01 9.24
N MET A 495 3.25 0.48 9.34
CA MET A 495 3.00 -0.95 9.15
C MET A 495 3.37 -1.47 7.74
N ASP A 496 3.16 -0.70 6.68
CA ASP A 496 3.65 -1.04 5.34
C ASP A 496 5.00 -0.37 5.02
N GLY A 497 5.28 0.80 5.58
CA GLY A 497 6.54 1.56 5.43
C GLY A 497 7.77 0.77 5.83
N HIS A 498 7.77 0.10 6.99
CA HIS A 498 8.88 -0.76 7.41
C HIS A 498 9.05 -1.98 6.47
N ASN A 499 7.95 -2.54 5.97
CA ASN A 499 7.99 -3.65 5.01
C ASN A 499 8.54 -3.20 3.65
N TRP A 500 8.15 -2.03 3.17
CA TRP A 500 8.72 -1.39 1.98
C TRP A 500 10.20 -1.12 2.15
N THR A 501 10.58 -0.55 3.28
CA THR A 501 11.95 -0.18 3.63
C THR A 501 12.88 -1.38 3.69
N MET A 502 12.39 -2.56 4.06
CA MET A 502 13.20 -3.78 4.14
C MET A 502 12.94 -4.79 3.03
N GLY A 503 11.93 -4.61 2.18
CA GLY A 503 11.51 -5.61 1.20
C GLY A 503 11.18 -5.09 -0.19
N ALA A 504 11.24 -3.76 -0.42
CA ALA A 504 10.81 -3.08 -1.64
C ALA A 504 9.41 -3.52 -2.11
N TYR A 505 8.54 -3.91 -1.17
CA TYR A 505 7.23 -4.46 -1.44
C TYR A 505 6.45 -4.62 -0.13
N ALA A 506 5.17 -4.27 -0.14
CA ALA A 506 4.18 -4.66 0.86
C ALA A 506 3.19 -5.64 0.24
N THR A 507 2.83 -6.70 0.98
CA THR A 507 1.93 -7.73 0.45
C THR A 507 0.49 -7.23 0.36
N ASP A 508 -0.32 -7.87 -0.51
CA ASP A 508 -1.78 -7.68 -0.56
C ASP A 508 -2.43 -7.78 0.83
N PHE A 509 -1.85 -8.57 1.73
CA PHE A 509 -2.31 -8.69 3.11
C PHE A 509 -2.19 -7.39 3.90
N LEU A 510 -1.02 -6.74 3.82
CA LEU A 510 -0.76 -5.50 4.55
C LEU A 510 -1.57 -4.35 3.99
N GLU A 511 -1.53 -4.14 2.68
CA GLU A 511 -2.28 -3.10 1.95
C GLU A 511 -3.78 -3.13 2.27
N LYS A 512 -4.31 -4.34 2.53
CA LYS A 512 -5.70 -4.56 2.92
C LYS A 512 -5.90 -4.43 4.44
N SER A 513 -4.95 -4.81 5.28
CA SER A 513 -5.18 -4.89 6.73
C SER A 513 -4.92 -3.57 7.47
N TRP A 514 -3.95 -2.77 7.02
CA TRP A 514 -3.56 -1.54 7.74
C TRP A 514 -4.69 -0.53 7.82
N VAL A 515 -5.47 -0.38 6.75
CA VAL A 515 -6.61 0.55 6.69
C VAL A 515 -7.65 0.32 7.79
N SER A 516 -7.84 -0.93 8.23
CA SER A 516 -8.76 -1.23 9.33
C SER A 516 -8.18 -0.85 10.68
N SER A 517 -6.90 -1.12 10.90
CA SER A 517 -6.19 -0.81 12.15
C SER A 517 -6.06 0.70 12.35
N TYR A 518 -5.46 1.39 11.37
CA TYR A 518 -5.28 2.85 11.35
C TYR A 518 -6.60 3.61 11.21
N GLY A 519 -7.67 2.94 10.78
CA GLY A 519 -9.04 3.48 10.78
C GLY A 519 -9.76 3.39 12.12
N GLY A 520 -9.14 2.80 13.16
CA GLY A 520 -9.77 2.54 14.45
C GLY A 520 -10.89 1.49 14.37
N ARG A 521 -10.91 0.66 13.32
CA ARG A 521 -11.95 -0.34 13.07
C ARG A 521 -11.57 -1.72 13.60
N GLY A 522 -10.41 -1.89 14.23
CA GLY A 522 -9.91 -3.16 14.76
C GLY A 522 -8.83 -3.77 13.86
N GLY A 523 -8.25 -4.87 14.32
CA GLY A 523 -7.03 -5.44 13.74
C GLY A 523 -5.83 -5.23 14.66
N SER A 524 -4.70 -5.81 14.28
CA SER A 524 -3.41 -5.68 14.96
C SER A 524 -2.37 -5.05 14.05
N TYR A 525 -1.22 -4.71 14.64
CA TYR A 525 -0.03 -4.37 13.87
C TYR A 525 0.64 -5.66 13.38
N ASP A 526 0.60 -5.86 12.07
CA ASP A 526 0.92 -7.10 11.37
C ASP A 526 2.25 -7.02 10.57
N GLY A 527 2.80 -5.81 10.40
CA GLY A 527 4.08 -5.54 9.74
C GLY A 527 5.31 -5.93 10.57
N GLU A 528 6.51 -5.63 10.08
CA GLU A 528 7.79 -5.90 10.77
C GLU A 528 8.00 -7.37 11.16
N GLY A 529 7.48 -8.30 10.37
CA GLY A 529 7.61 -9.74 10.62
C GLY A 529 6.69 -10.27 11.72
N ASN A 530 5.79 -9.45 12.28
CA ASN A 530 4.88 -9.86 13.36
C ASN A 530 3.85 -10.91 12.90
N ARG A 531 3.46 -10.91 11.62
CA ARG A 531 2.63 -11.96 11.04
C ARG A 531 3.24 -12.53 9.77
N LYS A 532 3.29 -13.85 9.69
CA LYS A 532 3.87 -14.55 8.53
C LYS A 532 3.16 -14.23 7.22
N VAL A 533 1.82 -14.11 7.23
CA VAL A 533 1.00 -13.77 6.05
C VAL A 533 1.29 -12.38 5.48
N ALA A 534 1.89 -11.49 6.29
CA ALA A 534 2.30 -10.15 5.89
C ALA A 534 3.72 -10.09 5.28
N ASN A 535 4.46 -11.19 5.28
CA ASN A 535 5.85 -11.22 4.83
C ASN A 535 5.95 -11.50 3.33
N ASN A 536 6.96 -10.91 2.69
CA ASN A 536 7.24 -11.12 1.28
C ASN A 536 7.70 -12.57 1.04
N LYS A 537 7.27 -13.19 -0.06
CA LYS A 537 7.60 -14.60 -0.41
C LYS A 537 9.11 -14.93 -0.40
N GLY A 538 9.95 -13.94 -0.67
CA GLY A 538 11.41 -14.04 -0.67
C GLY A 538 12.09 -13.73 0.66
N GLY A 539 11.34 -13.23 1.64
CA GLY A 539 11.86 -12.58 2.84
C GLY A 539 12.20 -11.09 2.60
N PHE A 540 13.04 -10.55 3.47
CA PHE A 540 13.46 -9.15 3.45
C PHE A 540 14.95 -9.03 3.07
N PHE A 541 15.50 -7.82 3.08
CA PHE A 541 16.87 -7.54 2.65
C PHE A 541 17.90 -8.43 3.36
N TRP A 542 17.70 -8.75 4.65
CA TRP A 542 18.59 -9.66 5.38
C TRP A 542 18.56 -11.10 4.85
N ASP A 543 17.40 -11.61 4.42
CA ASP A 543 17.30 -12.92 3.77
C ASP A 543 18.08 -12.94 2.46
N HIS A 544 18.00 -11.85 1.69
CA HIS A 544 18.72 -11.70 0.43
C HIS A 544 20.23 -11.49 0.65
N ALA A 545 20.63 -10.72 1.67
CA ALA A 545 22.01 -10.58 2.10
C ALA A 545 22.60 -11.94 2.52
N LYS A 546 21.87 -12.73 3.32
CA LYS A 546 22.29 -14.09 3.71
C LYS A 546 22.50 -14.99 2.49
N LYS A 547 21.56 -14.98 1.53
CA LYS A 547 21.67 -15.77 0.28
C LYS A 547 22.87 -15.35 -0.57
N ALA A 548 23.22 -14.06 -0.57
CA ALA A 548 24.38 -13.52 -1.28
C ALA A 548 25.71 -13.66 -0.52
N GLY A 549 25.71 -14.21 0.70
CA GLY A 549 26.91 -14.30 1.54
C GLY A 549 27.37 -12.95 2.12
N VAL A 550 26.50 -11.95 2.14
CA VAL A 550 26.74 -10.63 2.71
C VAL A 550 26.44 -10.68 4.21
N SER A 551 27.41 -10.25 5.02
CA SER A 551 27.22 -10.15 6.47
C SER A 551 26.30 -8.98 6.83
N PHE A 552 25.40 -9.18 7.79
CA PHE A 552 24.44 -8.17 8.19
C PHE A 552 24.22 -8.10 9.69
N ARG A 553 23.71 -6.95 10.16
CA ARG A 553 23.28 -6.77 11.54
C ARG A 553 22.14 -5.76 11.68
N SER A 554 21.14 -6.11 12.48
CA SER A 554 20.04 -5.19 12.83
C SER A 554 20.25 -4.52 14.20
N TYR A 555 19.94 -3.23 14.25
CA TYR A 555 19.85 -2.38 15.43
C TYR A 555 18.42 -1.83 15.53
N GLY A 556 17.52 -2.64 16.09
CA GLY A 556 16.14 -2.24 16.40
C GLY A 556 15.09 -2.50 15.30
N GLU A 557 15.51 -2.77 14.06
CA GLU A 557 14.60 -3.02 12.93
C GLU A 557 14.17 -4.50 12.91
N PHE A 558 12.86 -4.79 12.92
CA PHE A 558 12.28 -6.15 13.02
C PHE A 558 12.76 -6.92 14.29
N VAL A 559 13.02 -6.18 15.37
CA VAL A 559 13.46 -6.71 16.66
C VAL A 559 12.65 -6.09 17.79
N ASP A 560 11.66 -6.84 18.28
CA ASP A 560 10.82 -6.41 19.39
C ASP A 560 11.28 -7.03 20.71
N ASN A 561 11.35 -6.21 21.76
CA ASN A 561 11.69 -6.66 23.12
C ASN A 561 12.98 -7.51 23.15
N TYR A 562 14.01 -7.09 22.41
CA TYR A 562 15.29 -7.81 22.27
C TYR A 562 15.17 -9.22 21.68
N LYS A 563 14.14 -9.47 20.87
CA LYS A 563 13.91 -10.73 20.16
C LYS A 563 13.69 -10.44 18.67
N ALA A 564 14.30 -11.25 17.82
CA ALA A 564 14.07 -11.18 16.38
C ALA A 564 12.61 -11.56 16.04
N ASN A 565 11.97 -10.78 15.18
CA ASN A 565 10.62 -11.07 14.68
C ASN A 565 10.66 -12.10 13.54
N ILE A 566 11.79 -12.19 12.82
CA ILE A 566 12.01 -13.13 11.72
C ILE A 566 13.24 -14.01 11.93
N PRO A 567 13.22 -15.29 11.48
CA PRO A 567 14.31 -16.24 11.77
C PRO A 567 15.69 -15.82 11.28
N VAL A 568 15.80 -15.09 10.16
CA VAL A 568 17.09 -14.68 9.59
C VAL A 568 17.88 -13.75 10.51
N LEU A 569 17.19 -12.99 11.36
CA LEU A 569 17.80 -12.07 12.30
C LEU A 569 18.29 -12.76 13.58
N GLU A 570 17.92 -14.02 13.85
CA GLU A 570 18.40 -14.73 15.04
C GLU A 570 19.94 -14.77 15.08
N GLY A 571 20.52 -14.20 16.15
CA GLY A 571 21.98 -14.08 16.31
C GLY A 571 22.63 -12.94 15.51
N ASN A 572 21.89 -12.26 14.61
CA ASN A 572 22.38 -11.18 13.75
C ASN A 572 21.80 -9.80 14.12
N PHE A 573 21.52 -9.57 15.40
CA PHE A 573 21.09 -8.26 15.90
C PHE A 573 21.84 -7.87 17.18
N CYS A 574 21.85 -6.58 17.52
CA CYS A 574 22.42 -6.10 18.77
C CYS A 574 21.48 -6.35 19.95
N LYS A 575 21.88 -7.25 20.86
CA LYS A 575 21.04 -7.75 21.97
C LYS A 575 20.69 -6.70 23.05
N TYR A 576 21.32 -5.54 23.02
CA TYR A 576 21.09 -4.47 24.00
C TYR A 576 20.76 -3.13 23.33
N PHE A 577 20.59 -3.11 22.00
CA PHE A 577 20.08 -1.94 21.31
C PHE A 577 18.58 -1.85 21.57
N THR A 578 18.11 -0.69 22.01
CA THR A 578 16.68 -0.44 22.22
C THR A 578 16.03 -0.13 20.88
N GLY A 579 15.05 -0.93 20.46
CA GLY A 579 14.18 -0.62 19.31
C GLY A 579 13.24 0.56 19.57
N TYR A 580 12.05 0.55 18.98
CA TYR A 580 11.06 1.62 19.18
C TYR A 580 10.70 1.78 20.66
N ASN A 581 10.98 2.97 21.21
CA ASN A 581 10.63 3.36 22.58
C ASN A 581 10.92 4.85 22.78
N ASN A 582 9.90 5.70 22.72
CA ASN A 582 10.09 7.15 22.84
C ASN A 582 10.50 7.61 24.25
N SER A 583 10.68 6.71 25.21
CA SER A 583 11.32 7.03 26.50
C SER A 583 12.84 6.96 26.47
N VAL A 584 13.42 6.35 25.44
CA VAL A 584 14.86 6.23 25.27
C VAL A 584 15.30 7.25 24.23
N MET A 585 16.29 8.06 24.58
CA MET A 585 16.86 9.05 23.67
C MET A 585 17.57 8.35 22.49
N ASP A 586 17.46 8.88 21.28
CA ASP A 586 18.22 8.39 20.12
C ASP A 586 19.72 8.62 20.32
N THR A 587 20.12 9.67 21.05
CA THR A 587 21.52 9.83 21.48
C THR A 587 21.98 8.68 22.39
N THR A 588 21.07 8.07 23.17
CA THR A 588 21.36 6.83 23.92
C THR A 588 21.48 5.63 22.99
N ARG A 589 20.58 5.50 22.00
CA ARG A 589 20.67 4.46 20.95
C ARG A 589 21.98 4.57 20.18
N PHE A 590 22.44 5.77 19.85
CA PHE A 590 23.76 6.01 19.27
C PHE A 590 24.88 5.42 20.13
N TYR A 591 24.89 5.63 21.46
CA TYR A 591 25.92 5.05 22.31
C TYR A 591 25.83 3.51 22.43
N GLN A 592 24.61 2.95 22.38
CA GLN A 592 24.42 1.50 22.30
C GLN A 592 25.00 0.94 21.00
N TRP A 593 24.66 1.55 19.85
CA TRP A 593 25.23 1.20 18.55
C TRP A 593 26.75 1.35 18.54
N LYS A 594 27.27 2.49 19.00
CA LYS A 594 28.71 2.81 19.03
C LYS A 594 29.49 1.75 19.79
N ARG A 595 29.02 1.35 20.97
CA ARG A 595 29.65 0.29 21.78
C ARG A 595 29.79 -1.01 20.99
N ASP A 596 28.73 -1.40 20.30
CA ASP A 596 28.69 -2.63 19.51
C ASP A 596 29.59 -2.52 18.28
N PHE A 597 29.47 -1.42 17.53
CA PHE A 597 30.30 -1.10 16.38
C PHE A 597 31.78 -1.11 16.73
N ASP A 598 32.19 -0.47 17.84
CA ASP A 598 33.58 -0.45 18.30
C ASP A 598 34.10 -1.86 18.60
N SER A 599 33.27 -2.71 19.21
CA SER A 599 33.63 -4.09 19.50
C SER A 599 33.86 -4.91 18.22
N LEU A 600 33.05 -4.67 17.19
CA LEU A 600 33.14 -5.33 15.89
C LEU A 600 34.29 -4.77 15.06
N LEU A 601 34.52 -3.46 15.11
CA LEU A 601 35.63 -2.78 14.43
C LEU A 601 36.98 -3.25 14.98
N ALA A 602 37.12 -3.37 16.30
CA ALA A 602 38.35 -3.81 16.95
C ALA A 602 38.83 -5.21 16.49
N ILE A 603 37.90 -6.06 16.03
CA ILE A 603 38.19 -7.41 15.55
C ILE A 603 38.03 -7.56 14.03
N ASN A 604 37.86 -6.46 13.29
CA ASN A 604 37.59 -6.43 11.85
C ASN A 604 36.38 -7.29 11.42
N LYS A 605 35.29 -7.21 12.20
CA LYS A 605 34.02 -7.92 11.97
C LYS A 605 32.81 -6.99 11.83
N VAL A 606 33.01 -5.73 11.47
CA VAL A 606 31.88 -4.85 11.09
C VAL A 606 31.12 -5.51 9.93
N PRO A 607 29.80 -5.74 10.07
CA PRO A 607 28.97 -6.31 9.01
C PRO A 607 28.92 -5.39 7.80
N GLN A 608 28.79 -5.99 6.62
CA GLN A 608 28.69 -5.23 5.36
C GLN A 608 27.37 -4.45 5.26
N PHE A 609 26.27 -4.98 5.81
CA PHE A 609 24.98 -4.30 5.88
C PHE A 609 24.53 -4.09 7.33
N ASN A 610 24.14 -2.88 7.68
CA ASN A 610 23.70 -2.52 9.03
C ASN A 610 22.40 -1.73 8.95
N SER A 611 21.29 -2.26 9.47
CA SER A 611 20.03 -1.53 9.61
C SER A 611 19.93 -0.93 11.02
N VAL A 612 19.59 0.36 11.12
CA VAL A 612 19.55 1.12 12.38
C VAL A 612 18.26 1.89 12.49
N ARG A 613 17.53 1.76 13.61
CA ARG A 613 16.31 2.55 13.86
C ARG A 613 16.60 3.70 14.84
N PHE A 614 16.26 4.93 14.45
CA PHE A 614 16.22 6.11 15.31
C PHE A 614 14.82 6.70 15.24
N SER A 615 14.04 6.57 16.31
CA SER A 615 12.59 6.70 16.26
C SER A 615 12.01 7.88 17.03
N ASN A 616 12.83 8.69 17.70
CA ASN A 616 12.28 9.74 18.57
C ASN A 616 11.67 10.91 17.82
N ASP A 617 11.91 11.03 16.52
CA ASP A 617 11.11 11.91 15.68
C ASP A 617 9.66 11.46 15.54
N HIS A 618 9.24 10.28 16.02
CA HIS A 618 7.82 10.00 16.26
C HIS A 618 7.20 10.93 17.32
N THR A 619 7.99 11.35 18.32
CA THR A 619 7.62 12.19 19.46
C THR A 619 6.64 11.53 20.45
N GLU A 620 6.24 12.26 21.51
CA GLU A 620 5.22 11.81 22.47
C GLU A 620 4.09 12.83 22.65
N GLY A 621 3.88 13.68 21.64
CA GLY A 621 2.89 14.73 21.74
C GLY A 621 3.26 15.73 22.83
N LEU A 622 2.26 16.11 23.63
CA LEU A 622 2.41 17.07 24.73
C LEU A 622 2.23 16.46 26.12
N LYS A 623 2.44 15.15 26.25
CA LYS A 623 2.22 14.44 27.51
C LYS A 623 3.08 15.04 28.64
N LEU A 624 2.49 15.27 29.81
CA LEU A 624 3.11 16.02 30.91
C LEU A 624 4.33 15.27 31.45
N GLY A 625 5.43 16.00 31.66
CA GLY A 625 6.68 15.45 32.15
C GLY A 625 7.46 14.62 31.11
N ARG A 626 6.92 14.45 29.90
CA ARG A 626 7.61 13.86 28.74
C ARG A 626 8.35 14.95 27.95
N PRO A 627 9.38 14.60 27.16
CA PRO A 627 10.08 15.57 26.31
C PRO A 627 9.12 16.31 25.37
N THR A 628 9.42 17.57 25.07
CA THR A 628 8.66 18.32 24.05
C THR A 628 8.90 17.71 22.66
N PRO A 629 8.00 17.91 21.69
CA PRO A 629 8.24 17.44 20.32
C PRO A 629 9.51 18.04 19.70
N TYR A 630 9.84 19.29 20.04
CA TYR A 630 11.10 19.91 19.64
C TYR A 630 12.32 19.22 20.25
N ALA A 631 12.27 18.86 21.54
CA ALA A 631 13.36 18.13 22.20
C ALA A 631 13.54 16.72 21.63
N HIS A 632 12.43 16.04 21.32
CA HIS A 632 12.40 14.73 20.67
C HIS A 632 13.07 14.75 19.28
N VAL A 633 12.63 15.67 18.41
CA VAL A 633 13.19 15.80 17.06
C VAL A 633 14.64 16.31 17.09
N ALA A 634 14.99 17.20 18.01
CA ALA A 634 16.38 17.65 18.19
C ALA A 634 17.31 16.54 18.70
N ASP A 635 16.82 15.63 19.56
CA ASP A 635 17.58 14.46 20.01
C ASP A 635 17.82 13.47 18.87
N ASN A 636 16.79 13.18 18.07
CA ASN A 636 16.92 12.37 16.86
C ASN A 636 17.92 12.99 15.86
N ASP A 637 17.79 14.28 15.57
CA ASP A 637 18.71 15.01 14.68
C ASP A 637 20.15 14.94 15.17
N TYR A 638 20.38 15.14 16.47
CA TYR A 638 21.71 15.08 17.03
C TYR A 638 22.29 13.66 17.00
N ALA A 639 21.48 12.63 17.27
CA ALA A 639 21.90 11.24 17.15
C ALA A 639 22.33 10.89 15.71
N VAL A 640 21.58 11.38 14.71
CA VAL A 640 21.96 11.27 13.29
C VAL A 640 23.30 11.96 13.03
N GLY A 641 23.48 13.19 13.52
CA GLY A 641 24.73 13.93 13.40
C GLY A 641 25.92 13.19 14.02
N MET A 642 25.76 12.71 15.26
CA MET A 642 26.76 11.93 16.00
C MET A 642 27.11 10.63 15.28
N PHE A 643 26.11 9.94 14.72
CA PHE A 643 26.28 8.71 13.94
C PHE A 643 27.16 8.93 12.72
N VAL A 644 26.82 9.94 11.89
CA VAL A 644 27.59 10.26 10.68
C VAL A 644 28.98 10.79 11.04
N GLU A 645 29.10 11.65 12.05
CA GLU A 645 30.40 12.12 12.55
C GLU A 645 31.30 10.96 12.96
N TYR A 646 30.77 10.03 13.76
CA TYR A 646 31.55 8.90 14.28
C TYR A 646 32.05 7.98 13.15
N LEU A 647 31.16 7.63 12.21
CA LEU A 647 31.55 6.87 11.02
C LEU A 647 32.57 7.61 10.15
N SER A 648 32.42 8.92 10.00
CA SER A 648 33.32 9.74 9.17
C SER A 648 34.74 9.85 9.70
N LYS A 649 34.93 9.61 11.01
CA LYS A 649 36.23 9.57 11.69
C LYS A 649 36.78 8.15 11.83
N SER A 650 36.02 7.14 11.41
CA SER A 650 36.43 5.74 11.50
C SER A 650 37.39 5.35 10.36
N PRO A 651 38.23 4.31 10.56
CA PRO A 651 39.13 3.81 9.52
C PRO A 651 38.42 3.30 8.25
N ILE A 652 37.13 2.98 8.34
CA ILE A 652 36.35 2.44 7.22
C ILE A 652 35.61 3.51 6.41
N TRP A 653 35.68 4.80 6.77
CA TRP A 653 34.89 5.87 6.16
C TRP A 653 34.98 5.92 4.62
N LYS A 654 36.19 5.69 4.09
CA LYS A 654 36.44 5.66 2.64
C LYS A 654 35.60 4.60 1.93
N GLU A 655 35.25 3.51 2.61
CA GLU A 655 34.51 2.36 2.08
C GLU A 655 33.06 2.31 2.61
N THR A 656 32.56 3.40 3.19
CA THR A 656 31.23 3.49 3.81
C THR A 656 30.26 4.32 2.97
N ALA A 657 29.02 3.84 2.86
CA ALA A 657 27.85 4.61 2.46
C ALA A 657 26.76 4.51 3.53
N ILE A 658 26.13 5.65 3.83
CA ILE A 658 25.04 5.80 4.76
C ILE A 658 23.82 6.27 3.96
N PHE A 659 22.70 5.59 4.14
CA PHE A 659 21.39 5.98 3.62
C PHE A 659 20.47 6.19 4.81
N ILE A 660 19.77 7.32 4.85
CA ILE A 660 18.82 7.66 5.90
C ILE A 660 17.50 7.99 5.23
N VAL A 661 16.42 7.31 5.63
CA VAL A 661 15.06 7.52 5.10
C VAL A 661 14.06 7.48 6.25
N GLU A 662 12.89 8.06 6.03
CA GLU A 662 11.70 7.76 6.83
C GLU A 662 11.11 6.43 6.38
N ASP A 663 10.49 5.69 7.30
CA ASP A 663 9.70 4.49 6.98
C ASP A 663 8.50 4.83 6.09
N ASP A 664 7.82 5.93 6.40
CA ASP A 664 6.80 6.56 5.58
C ASP A 664 6.62 8.07 5.86
N ALA A 665 5.69 8.71 5.16
CA ALA A 665 5.39 10.15 5.27
C ALA A 665 4.10 10.43 6.07
N GLN A 666 3.28 9.40 6.27
CA GLN A 666 2.04 9.37 7.03
C GLN A 666 1.15 10.60 6.82
N ASN A 667 0.98 11.38 7.89
CA ASN A 667 0.13 12.55 7.98
C ASN A 667 0.90 13.86 7.75
N GLY A 668 2.18 13.83 7.38
CA GLY A 668 2.92 15.05 7.13
C GLY A 668 2.35 15.83 5.95
N ALA A 669 2.37 17.16 6.04
CA ALA A 669 1.96 18.02 4.94
C ALA A 669 3.12 18.18 3.95
N ASP A 670 2.83 18.06 2.65
CA ASP A 670 3.79 18.32 1.58
C ASP A 670 3.05 18.90 0.37
N HIS A 671 3.67 19.88 -0.27
CA HIS A 671 3.05 20.61 -1.36
C HIS A 671 3.11 19.92 -2.72
N VAL A 672 3.96 18.89 -2.87
CA VAL A 672 4.16 18.14 -4.12
C VAL A 672 3.36 16.83 -4.09
N ASP A 673 3.57 16.00 -3.08
CA ASP A 673 2.92 14.68 -2.96
C ASP A 673 2.89 14.21 -1.51
N ALA A 674 1.82 13.52 -1.12
CA ALA A 674 1.69 12.93 0.22
C ALA A 674 2.81 11.93 0.58
N HIS A 675 3.47 11.32 -0.41
CA HIS A 675 4.58 10.39 -0.17
C HIS A 675 5.95 11.07 -0.15
N ARG A 676 6.04 12.37 -0.46
CA ARG A 676 7.34 13.03 -0.56
C ARG A 676 7.94 13.22 0.83
N SER A 677 9.16 12.72 1.00
CA SER A 677 9.84 12.65 2.30
C SER A 677 11.30 13.10 2.18
N ILE A 678 11.97 13.19 3.33
CA ILE A 678 13.39 13.44 3.40
C ILE A 678 14.18 12.15 3.18
N ALA A 679 15.34 12.29 2.55
CA ALA A 679 16.36 11.26 2.54
C ALA A 679 17.75 11.91 2.59
N PHE A 680 18.70 11.21 3.19
CA PHE A 680 20.08 11.66 3.27
C PHE A 680 21.03 10.55 2.82
N VAL A 681 22.05 10.94 2.06
CA VAL A 681 23.14 10.05 1.65
C VAL A 681 24.45 10.67 2.09
N ALA A 682 25.27 9.90 2.81
CA ALA A 682 26.58 10.32 3.30
C ALA A 682 27.62 9.21 3.13
N GLY A 683 28.88 9.55 2.93
CA GLY A 683 29.92 8.55 2.68
C GLY A 683 31.19 9.11 2.08
N GLY A 684 32.21 8.26 2.01
CA GLY A 684 33.49 8.57 1.38
C GLY A 684 33.33 8.93 -0.10
N PHE A 685 32.52 8.19 -0.85
CA PHE A 685 32.33 8.43 -2.29
C PHE A 685 31.10 9.29 -2.65
N VAL A 686 30.39 9.80 -1.64
CA VAL A 686 29.20 10.64 -1.87
C VAL A 686 29.65 12.04 -2.27
N LYS A 687 28.97 12.66 -3.24
CA LYS A 687 29.23 14.04 -3.67
C LYS A 687 29.05 15.01 -2.50
N ARG A 688 29.64 16.20 -2.63
CA ARG A 688 29.56 17.28 -1.65
C ARG A 688 28.94 18.50 -2.31
N GLY A 689 28.05 19.21 -1.60
CA GLY A 689 27.39 20.42 -2.08
C GLY A 689 26.61 20.23 -3.38
N TYR A 690 25.95 19.09 -3.56
CA TYR A 690 25.23 18.74 -4.79
C TYR A 690 23.71 18.70 -4.55
N VAL A 691 22.92 19.24 -5.47
CA VAL A 691 21.45 19.13 -5.42
C VAL A 691 21.01 18.15 -6.50
N ASP A 692 20.25 17.12 -6.12
CA ASP A 692 19.74 16.11 -7.05
C ASP A 692 18.21 16.10 -7.08
N HIS A 693 17.68 16.54 -8.23
CA HIS A 693 16.24 16.58 -8.51
C HIS A 693 15.69 15.28 -9.11
N THR A 694 16.50 14.22 -9.21
CA THR A 694 16.04 12.94 -9.73
C THR A 694 14.96 12.38 -8.81
N MET A 695 13.89 11.87 -9.41
CA MET A 695 12.86 11.15 -8.67
C MET A 695 13.41 9.83 -8.15
N TYR A 696 13.59 9.75 -6.84
CA TYR A 696 13.99 8.54 -6.14
C TYR A 696 12.88 8.12 -5.17
N SER A 697 12.90 6.85 -4.80
CA SER A 697 12.05 6.33 -3.74
C SER A 697 12.79 5.44 -2.75
N THR A 698 12.10 4.94 -1.72
CA THR A 698 12.61 3.88 -0.83
C THR A 698 13.24 2.72 -1.62
N SER A 699 12.57 2.27 -2.68
CA SER A 699 13.06 1.24 -3.60
C SER A 699 14.35 1.65 -4.35
N SER A 700 14.56 2.95 -4.58
CA SER A 700 15.81 3.47 -5.16
C SER A 700 16.99 3.38 -4.20
N ALA A 701 16.77 3.63 -2.90
CA ALA A 701 17.77 3.42 -1.86
C ALA A 701 18.13 1.93 -1.76
N LEU A 702 17.13 1.05 -1.67
CA LEU A 702 17.32 -0.41 -1.65
C LEU A 702 18.10 -0.90 -2.87
N ARG A 703 17.68 -0.48 -4.07
CA ARG A 703 18.36 -0.84 -5.31
C ARG A 703 19.82 -0.39 -5.34
N THR A 704 20.13 0.75 -4.73
CA THR A 704 21.51 1.24 -4.63
C THR A 704 22.35 0.36 -3.70
N MET A 705 21.79 0.01 -2.54
CA MET A 705 22.45 -0.87 -1.56
C MET A 705 22.67 -2.28 -2.11
N GLU A 706 21.70 -2.82 -2.83
CA GLU A 706 21.80 -4.09 -3.54
C GLU A 706 22.99 -4.13 -4.50
N LEU A 707 23.12 -3.09 -5.34
CA LEU A 707 24.20 -3.01 -6.32
C LEU A 707 25.56 -2.91 -5.64
N ILE A 708 25.68 -2.13 -4.55
CA ILE A 708 26.91 -2.05 -3.75
C ILE A 708 27.31 -3.43 -3.21
N LEU A 709 26.34 -4.17 -2.67
CA LEU A 709 26.56 -5.41 -1.94
C LEU A 709 26.52 -6.67 -2.83
N GLY A 710 26.19 -6.53 -4.11
CA GLY A 710 26.04 -7.65 -5.04
C GLY A 710 24.80 -8.50 -4.79
N ILE A 711 23.74 -7.92 -4.23
CA ILE A 711 22.47 -8.58 -3.93
C ILE A 711 21.53 -8.42 -5.14
N PRO A 712 20.83 -9.47 -5.60
CA PRO A 712 19.81 -9.35 -6.64
C PRO A 712 18.55 -8.65 -6.11
N PRO A 713 17.77 -7.99 -7.00
CA PRO A 713 16.54 -7.31 -6.58
C PRO A 713 15.54 -8.26 -5.92
N MET A 714 14.83 -7.78 -4.90
CA MET A 714 13.85 -8.56 -4.14
C MET A 714 12.48 -8.60 -4.81
N SER A 715 12.10 -7.52 -5.51
CA SER A 715 10.77 -7.34 -6.10
C SER A 715 10.84 -6.70 -7.50
N GLN A 716 9.69 -6.43 -8.13
CA GLN A 716 9.65 -5.66 -9.37
C GLN A 716 9.97 -4.18 -9.15
N TYR A 717 9.80 -3.68 -7.91
CA TYR A 717 9.96 -2.27 -7.59
C TYR A 717 11.43 -1.86 -7.51
N ASP A 718 12.25 -2.55 -6.71
CA ASP A 718 13.70 -2.32 -6.68
C ASP A 718 14.37 -2.69 -8.01
N ALA A 719 13.93 -3.76 -8.69
CA ALA A 719 14.41 -4.12 -10.03
C ALA A 719 14.17 -3.02 -11.07
N ALA A 720 13.12 -2.21 -10.91
CA ALA A 720 12.78 -1.10 -11.78
C ALA A 720 13.33 0.25 -11.34
N ALA A 721 13.68 0.38 -10.06
CA ALA A 721 14.05 1.64 -9.44
C ALA A 721 15.33 2.21 -10.05
N THR A 722 15.40 3.55 -10.10
CA THR A 722 16.60 4.25 -10.54
C THR A 722 17.57 4.30 -9.36
N PRO A 723 18.76 3.67 -9.43
CA PRO A 723 19.70 3.75 -8.33
C PRO A 723 20.24 5.17 -8.17
N MET A 724 20.60 5.53 -6.95
CA MET A 724 21.04 6.87 -6.55
C MET A 724 22.48 7.18 -6.99
N TRP A 725 22.93 6.64 -8.13
CA TRP A 725 24.32 6.74 -8.61
C TRP A 725 24.77 8.19 -8.83
N ARG A 726 23.84 9.11 -9.12
CA ARG A 726 24.13 10.55 -9.29
C ARG A 726 24.60 11.21 -7.99
N CYS A 727 24.26 10.63 -6.83
CA CYS A 727 24.73 11.08 -5.52
C CYS A 727 26.21 10.75 -5.28
N PHE A 728 26.85 9.95 -6.14
CA PHE A 728 28.20 9.43 -5.94
C PHE A 728 29.18 9.94 -6.99
N THR A 729 30.47 9.95 -6.62
CA THR A 729 31.61 10.28 -7.48
C THR A 729 32.66 9.18 -7.41
N SER A 730 33.51 9.06 -8.44
CA SER A 730 34.57 8.03 -8.51
C SER A 730 35.74 8.29 -7.55
N THR A 731 35.87 9.52 -7.03
CA THR A 731 36.97 9.90 -6.13
C THR A 731 36.45 10.09 -4.72
N PRO A 732 36.98 9.36 -3.72
CA PRO A 732 36.50 9.47 -2.36
C PRO A 732 36.99 10.78 -1.71
N ASN A 733 36.10 11.41 -0.96
CA ASN A 733 36.37 12.52 -0.05
C ASN A 733 36.30 12.01 1.39
N THR A 734 37.45 11.95 2.06
CA THR A 734 37.59 11.48 3.44
C THR A 734 37.46 12.58 4.48
N SER A 735 37.09 13.80 4.11
CA SER A 735 36.83 14.86 5.08
C SER A 735 35.73 14.40 6.05
N PRO A 736 35.95 14.58 7.36
CA PRO A 736 34.98 14.18 8.36
C PRO A 736 33.76 15.09 8.31
N PHE A 737 32.64 14.56 8.80
CA PHE A 737 31.48 15.35 9.20
C PHE A 737 31.62 15.71 10.69
N THR A 738 31.15 16.89 11.08
CA THR A 738 31.15 17.34 12.47
C THR A 738 29.69 17.53 12.87
N ALA A 739 29.27 16.84 13.94
CA ALA A 739 27.92 16.99 14.47
C ALA A 739 27.74 18.39 15.06
N LEU A 740 26.58 18.97 14.83
CA LEU A 740 26.17 20.25 15.38
C LEU A 740 25.33 20.00 16.63
N MET A 741 25.67 20.67 17.73
CA MET A 741 24.80 20.70 18.90
C MET A 741 23.48 21.38 18.52
N PRO A 742 22.31 20.76 18.77
CA PRO A 742 21.04 21.44 18.56
C PRO A 742 20.93 22.71 19.39
N ASN A 743 20.28 23.74 18.83
CA ASN A 743 19.97 24.98 19.56
C ASN A 743 18.89 24.78 20.63
N MET A 744 18.40 23.54 20.80
CA MET A 744 17.37 23.16 21.74
C MET A 744 17.92 22.35 22.90
N ASN A 745 17.35 22.56 24.08
CA ASN A 745 17.68 21.73 25.23
C ASN A 745 16.93 20.40 25.12
N LEU A 746 17.69 19.31 24.91
CA LEU A 746 17.16 17.96 24.75
C LEU A 746 16.40 17.42 25.98
N LYS A 747 16.53 18.10 27.13
CA LYS A 747 15.84 17.75 28.38
C LYS A 747 14.57 18.57 28.62
N ASP A 748 14.20 19.44 27.70
CA ASP A 748 12.97 20.22 27.81
C ASP A 748 11.76 19.30 27.84
N LYS A 749 10.90 19.52 28.83
CA LYS A 749 9.72 18.71 29.09
C LYS A 749 8.46 19.54 28.94
N ASN A 750 7.37 18.90 28.55
CA ASN A 750 6.05 19.48 28.62
C ASN A 750 5.69 19.71 30.10
N THR A 751 5.64 20.97 30.52
CA THR A 751 5.26 21.36 31.89
C THR A 751 3.92 22.10 31.94
N ALA A 752 3.48 22.63 30.80
CA ALA A 752 2.21 23.34 30.67
C ALA A 752 1.03 22.37 30.82
N LYS A 753 0.09 22.71 31.71
CA LYS A 753 -1.18 21.99 31.88
C LYS A 753 -2.29 22.71 31.13
N ASN A 754 -2.48 22.36 29.87
CA ASN A 754 -3.52 22.91 29.00
C ASN A 754 -4.40 21.78 28.42
N GLU A 755 -5.36 22.13 27.57
CA GLU A 755 -6.24 21.16 26.93
C GLU A 755 -5.45 20.10 26.15
N TRP A 756 -4.48 20.53 25.35
CA TRP A 756 -3.71 19.67 24.46
C TRP A 756 -2.82 18.68 25.22
N GLN A 757 -2.19 19.13 26.31
CA GLN A 757 -1.49 18.23 27.23
C GLN A 757 -2.44 17.18 27.81
N ARG A 758 -3.62 17.57 28.33
CA ARG A 758 -4.60 16.62 28.89
C ARG A 758 -5.06 15.59 27.87
N ARG A 759 -5.21 15.99 26.61
CA ARG A 759 -5.55 15.08 25.51
C ARG A 759 -4.40 14.12 25.19
N SER A 760 -3.16 14.61 25.26
CA SER A 760 -1.96 13.79 25.08
C SER A 760 -1.80 12.68 26.13
N GLU A 761 -2.36 12.84 27.33
CA GLU A 761 -2.34 11.79 28.37
C GLU A 761 -3.13 10.54 27.98
N LEU A 762 -4.09 10.67 27.05
CA LEU A 762 -4.97 9.58 26.62
C LEU A 762 -4.35 8.72 25.51
N PHE A 763 -3.20 9.12 24.97
CA PHE A 763 -2.56 8.45 23.85
C PHE A 763 -1.74 7.23 24.30
N ASN A 764 -1.85 6.14 23.53
CA ASN A 764 -0.96 5.01 23.64
C ASN A 764 0.27 5.26 22.74
N LEU A 765 1.40 5.56 23.35
CA LEU A 765 2.66 5.85 22.67
C LEU A 765 3.71 4.75 22.94
N ALA A 766 3.28 3.61 23.48
CA ALA A 766 4.15 2.48 23.80
C ALA A 766 4.55 1.65 22.57
N LYS A 767 3.86 1.86 21.45
CA LYS A 767 4.11 1.25 20.15
C LYS A 767 3.92 2.31 19.07
N GLU A 768 4.72 2.25 18.01
CA GLU A 768 4.61 3.09 16.82
C GLU A 768 3.16 3.09 16.32
N ASP A 769 2.66 4.29 16.01
CA ASP A 769 1.33 4.55 15.48
C ASP A 769 0.14 3.98 16.26
N ALA A 770 0.33 3.58 17.52
CA ALA A 770 -0.78 3.18 18.38
C ALA A 770 -1.64 4.37 18.84
N VAL A 771 -1.20 5.60 18.54
CA VAL A 771 -1.92 6.84 18.80
C VAL A 771 -2.81 7.21 17.61
N PRO A 772 -4.03 7.75 17.80
CA PRO A 772 -4.81 8.27 16.67
C PRO A 772 -4.13 9.48 16.03
N ASP A 773 -3.58 9.32 14.84
CA ASP A 773 -2.72 10.30 14.18
C ASP A 773 -3.32 11.69 14.05
N LEU A 774 -4.60 11.81 13.64
CA LEU A 774 -5.25 13.12 13.50
C LEU A 774 -5.24 13.86 14.83
N GLU A 775 -5.60 13.17 15.93
CA GLU A 775 -5.62 13.77 17.26
C GLU A 775 -4.23 14.04 17.81
N PHE A 776 -3.27 13.18 17.48
CA PHE A 776 -1.87 13.38 17.81
C PHE A 776 -1.32 14.66 17.15
N ASN A 777 -1.58 14.83 15.85
CA ASN A 777 -1.21 16.02 15.11
C ASN A 777 -1.92 17.28 15.63
N LYS A 778 -3.19 17.21 16.08
CA LYS A 778 -3.86 18.37 16.73
C LYS A 778 -3.15 18.80 17.99
N VAL A 779 -2.76 17.82 18.81
CA VAL A 779 -2.03 18.06 20.06
C VAL A 779 -0.65 18.67 19.74
N LEU A 780 0.11 18.08 18.82
CA LEU A 780 1.41 18.60 18.41
C LEU A 780 1.29 20.05 17.92
N TRP A 781 0.33 20.34 17.03
CA TRP A 781 0.14 21.67 16.49
C TRP A 781 -0.01 22.75 17.56
N HIS A 782 -1.02 22.60 18.42
CA HIS A 782 -1.34 23.63 19.40
C HIS A 782 -0.26 23.75 20.46
N GLY A 783 0.46 22.67 20.75
CA GLY A 783 1.62 22.74 21.62
C GLY A 783 2.80 23.50 21.01
N LEU A 784 3.03 23.32 19.71
CA LEU A 784 4.20 23.87 19.03
C LEU A 784 3.99 25.30 18.53
N LYS A 785 2.76 25.66 18.16
CA LYS A 785 2.39 26.97 17.61
C LYS A 785 1.57 27.84 18.57
N GLY A 786 0.95 27.24 19.60
CA GLY A 786 0.11 27.92 20.59
C GLY A 786 -1.36 28.08 20.18
N ASP A 787 -2.26 28.22 21.15
CA ASP A 787 -3.74 28.27 20.94
C ASP A 787 -4.24 29.47 20.13
N HIS A 788 -3.46 30.56 20.16
CA HIS A 788 -3.72 31.78 19.40
C HIS A 788 -3.51 31.59 17.89
N ILE A 789 -2.73 30.58 17.52
CA ILE A 789 -2.62 30.07 16.16
C ILE A 789 -3.64 28.95 16.05
N PRO A 790 -4.80 29.19 15.41
CA PRO A 790 -5.85 28.18 15.34
C PRO A 790 -5.23 26.90 14.79
N PHE A 791 -5.38 25.79 15.51
CA PHE A 791 -5.35 24.52 14.81
C PHE A 791 -6.36 24.63 13.69
N PRO A 792 -6.02 24.17 12.48
CA PRO A 792 -6.98 24.10 11.40
C PRO A 792 -8.09 23.10 11.78
N GLY A 793 -9.00 23.57 12.65
CA GLY A 793 -10.18 22.93 13.21
C GLY A 793 -11.34 23.93 13.10
N PRO A 794 -12.56 23.47 12.81
CA PRO A 794 -13.54 24.29 12.09
C PRO A 794 -14.20 25.38 12.93
N LYS A 795 -14.42 26.57 12.33
CA LYS A 795 -15.43 27.58 12.75
C LYS A 795 -16.67 27.51 11.85
N ARG A 796 -17.86 27.72 12.45
CA ARG A 796 -19.18 27.70 11.80
C ARG A 796 -19.82 29.09 11.77
N ALA A 797 -20.60 29.37 10.72
CA ALA A 797 -21.68 30.37 10.71
C ALA A 797 -22.78 29.92 9.73
N ALA A 798 -24.04 30.17 10.06
CA ALA A 798 -25.20 29.72 9.29
C ALA A 798 -25.87 30.91 8.60
N PHE A 799 -25.98 30.95 7.26
CA PHE A 799 -26.99 31.77 6.58
C PHE A 799 -27.46 31.21 5.23
N TYR A 800 -28.74 31.50 4.98
CA TYR A 800 -29.66 31.19 3.87
C TYR A 800 -29.53 32.19 2.71
N LYS A 801 -29.79 31.77 1.46
CA LYS A 801 -30.18 32.66 0.35
C LYS A 801 -31.00 31.95 -0.76
N PRO A 802 -31.83 32.71 -1.50
CA PRO A 802 -33.07 32.26 -2.12
C PRO A 802 -32.92 31.81 -3.58
N ILE A 803 -33.93 31.08 -4.05
CA ILE A 803 -34.10 30.60 -5.42
C ILE A 803 -34.46 31.76 -6.35
N GLU A 804 -33.73 31.95 -7.45
CA GLU A 804 -34.14 32.82 -8.56
C GLU A 804 -35.00 32.05 -9.57
N LYS A 805 -36.10 32.71 -10.00
CA LYS A 805 -37.13 32.19 -10.90
C LYS A 805 -36.75 32.42 -12.37
N ALA A 806 -37.02 31.38 -13.16
CA ALA A 806 -37.50 31.30 -14.55
C ALA A 806 -37.39 32.50 -15.53
N ASP A 807 -36.97 32.14 -16.75
CA ASP A 807 -37.12 32.85 -18.02
C ASP A 807 -38.46 33.59 -18.20
N LYS A 808 -38.36 34.84 -18.64
CA LYS A 808 -39.15 35.48 -19.71
C LYS A 808 -38.37 36.68 -20.26
N ASP A 809 -37.66 36.48 -21.37
CA ASP A 809 -37.84 37.15 -22.66
C ASP A 809 -36.74 36.77 -23.65
#